data_AF-F0S7Q5-F1
#
_entry.id   AF-F0S7Q5-F1
#
_cell.length_a   1.000
_cell.length_b   1.000
_cell.length_c   1.000
_cell.angle_alpha   90.00
_cell.angle_beta   90.00
_cell.angle_gamma   90.00
#
_symmetry.space_group_name_H-M   'P 1'
#
loop_
_entity.id
_entity.type
_entity.pdbx_description
1 polymer ?
#
loop_
_entity_poly.entity_id
_entity_poly.type
_entity_poly.pdbx_seq_one_letter_code
_entity_poly.pdbx_strand_id
1 'polypeptide(L)'
;MCEQGKTQSKTYTPSGIETYDSYRNRTGAQRKYEREELNEKYKRENEDRIRKEKEERTWEERKKEAEKEKKIERERKSKTFVVAGESYLSEAPVWPFTNKIIIYKYNGKYGLADEKQFLLNQLYEEIRPLKYEMAVVVRNGKYGAINKDLQEVIPFRYDDIQSVGKECLKVKLNGQYLWIDRDGQIKCRIDNHGKNTEVSEGEVKIDYVTDGKNWGIAKKYVGDNGSLDIVIPIEYDEIALEAPYVMVKKKGLYGVKNLKHENILPFKYEMIHYYGGNFFIAYNQRVPVLIDLEGNEILKDRYTNIGSGIPSEMYKDKNLNNLTKKGVFPVECENKWGMVDLAGKEVLPAIYNKLYPVGNGLLKVQLLGKTGVFDYKGKQIIPVEYDGLKVSELSGLLCFIANKDNKCGLIDGFGKETIPFKYQEIGEITDIDRIRVRMDNKWGVVDYGGKEIIPTIYDSVSDFRVERQNGYDRKIATVAIEGRKHTINDRGIIQDVLYKDGVAIVRDQNRKKGVIDERGKTLVPFVYEDISFSKIGGPLLVQRENLWGYINKNGAEVIPTIYKIAKPFFKEIAYVQTTMREWLVIDKTGKVKATIPAKQLTETMYDEVLLFQHVNGKWGVLSWNGTVLLKPKYSKILWYSGYVSGPRLKVWGFPYKEHKFKFVTLKTGF
;
A
#
# COMPACT_ATOMS: atom_id res chain seq x y z
N MET A 1 -15.86 -68.28 59.12
CA MET A 1 -17.33 -68.05 59.08
C MET A 1 -17.67 -67.58 57.70
N CYS A 2 -18.71 -68.19 57.12
CA CYS A 2 -19.00 -68.33 55.71
C CYS A 2 -19.17 -67.05 54.88
N GLU A 3 -18.86 -67.25 53.60
CA GLU A 3 -19.30 -66.53 52.42
C GLU A 3 -20.81 -66.25 52.37
N GLN A 4 -21.17 -65.15 51.70
CA GLN A 4 -22.29 -64.96 50.77
C GLN A 4 -22.20 -63.48 50.37
N GLY A 5 -22.04 -63.03 49.13
CA GLY A 5 -22.47 -63.54 47.84
C GLY A 5 -23.14 -62.37 47.12
N LYS A 6 -22.91 -62.25 45.80
CA LYS A 6 -23.72 -61.53 44.78
C LYS A 6 -23.15 -60.26 44.14
N THR A 7 -22.54 -60.54 42.98
CA THR A 7 -22.85 -60.04 41.62
C THR A 7 -22.56 -58.60 41.21
N GLN A 8 -21.65 -58.54 40.22
CA GLN A 8 -21.34 -57.43 39.32
C GLN A 8 -22.56 -56.95 38.53
N SER A 9 -22.66 -55.65 38.32
CA SER A 9 -22.87 -55.12 36.97
C SER A 9 -22.08 -53.83 36.81
N LYS A 10 -21.17 -53.81 35.83
CA LYS A 10 -20.45 -52.63 35.36
C LYS A 10 -21.35 -51.90 34.37
N THR A 11 -21.62 -50.63 34.61
CA THR A 11 -21.98 -49.69 33.54
C THR A 11 -21.08 -48.45 33.68
N TYR A 12 -20.23 -48.29 32.67
CA TYR A 12 -19.43 -47.10 32.44
C TYR A 12 -20.35 -45.97 31.98
N THR A 13 -20.28 -44.81 32.63
CA THR A 13 -20.75 -43.52 32.08
C THR A 13 -19.60 -42.50 32.16
N PRO A 14 -19.48 -41.57 31.19
CA PRO A 14 -18.28 -40.75 31.02
C PRO A 14 -18.17 -39.65 32.07
N SER A 15 -16.95 -39.52 32.58
CA SER A 15 -16.44 -38.49 33.49
C SER A 15 -16.67 -37.07 32.98
N GLY A 16 -17.23 -36.22 33.83
CA GLY A 16 -17.36 -34.78 33.58
C GLY A 16 -17.94 -34.01 34.77
N ILE A 17 -17.42 -34.24 35.98
CA ILE A 17 -17.67 -33.36 37.13
C ILE A 17 -16.33 -33.17 37.84
N GLU A 18 -15.64 -32.09 37.52
CA GLU A 18 -14.61 -31.55 38.40
C GLU A 18 -15.26 -30.83 39.58
N THR A 19 -14.59 -30.97 40.72
CA THR A 19 -15.05 -30.74 42.08
C THR A 19 -15.12 -29.27 42.48
N TYR A 20 -15.99 -29.02 43.45
CA TYR A 20 -16.54 -27.74 43.89
C TYR A 20 -15.61 -26.93 44.83
N ASP A 21 -14.30 -26.81 44.54
CA ASP A 21 -13.33 -26.23 45.50
C ASP A 21 -12.33 -25.19 44.96
N SER A 22 -12.65 -24.46 43.88
CA SER A 22 -11.81 -23.32 43.42
C SER A 22 -12.52 -21.96 43.30
N TYR A 23 -13.73 -21.80 43.85
CA TYR A 23 -14.56 -20.59 43.64
C TYR A 23 -14.37 -19.42 44.63
N ARG A 24 -13.26 -19.37 45.37
CA ARG A 24 -12.89 -18.20 46.19
C ARG A 24 -11.53 -17.65 45.77
N ASN A 25 -11.51 -16.89 44.66
CA ASN A 25 -10.65 -15.72 44.40
C ASN A 25 -10.60 -15.39 42.89
N ARG A 26 -11.68 -14.85 42.31
CA ARG A 26 -11.66 -14.28 40.94
C ARG A 26 -12.46 -12.98 40.88
N THR A 27 -11.89 -11.97 40.24
CA THR A 27 -12.39 -10.59 40.13
C THR A 27 -13.64 -10.49 39.25
N GLY A 28 -14.45 -9.43 39.42
CA GLY A 28 -15.73 -9.25 38.71
C GLY A 28 -15.62 -9.19 37.18
N ALA A 29 -14.45 -8.84 36.63
CA ALA A 29 -14.21 -8.83 35.18
C ALA A 29 -14.07 -10.25 34.60
N GLN A 30 -13.45 -11.18 35.33
CA GLN A 30 -13.27 -12.57 34.86
C GLN A 30 -14.59 -13.34 34.81
N ARG A 31 -15.51 -13.10 35.76
CA ARG A 31 -16.84 -13.73 35.74
C ARG A 31 -17.73 -13.25 34.59
N LYS A 32 -17.51 -12.02 34.11
CA LYS A 32 -18.25 -11.47 32.96
C LYS A 32 -17.76 -12.11 31.65
N TYR A 33 -16.45 -12.23 31.50
CA TYR A 33 -15.82 -12.85 30.33
C TYR A 33 -16.18 -14.34 30.18
N GLU A 34 -16.08 -15.13 31.26
CA GLU A 34 -16.43 -16.56 31.23
C GLU A 34 -17.93 -16.80 30.98
N ARG A 35 -18.81 -15.89 31.41
CA ARG A 35 -20.26 -15.97 31.16
C ARG A 35 -20.64 -15.60 29.73
N GLU A 36 -19.91 -14.65 29.13
CA GLU A 36 -20.03 -14.33 27.70
C GLU A 36 -19.50 -15.48 26.83
N GLU A 37 -18.38 -16.11 27.22
CA GLU A 37 -17.78 -17.25 26.51
C GLU A 37 -18.67 -18.52 26.59
N LEU A 38 -19.29 -18.79 27.76
CA LEU A 38 -20.24 -19.90 27.91
C LEU A 38 -21.52 -19.66 27.10
N ASN A 39 -22.03 -18.42 27.07
CA ASN A 39 -23.19 -18.05 26.25
C ASN A 39 -22.87 -18.17 24.75
N GLU A 40 -21.68 -17.75 24.31
CA GLU A 40 -21.26 -17.95 22.93
C GLU A 40 -21.12 -19.44 22.57
N LYS A 41 -20.58 -20.26 23.49
CA LYS A 41 -20.46 -21.71 23.27
C LYS A 41 -21.83 -22.37 23.13
N TYR A 42 -22.78 -22.04 24.01
CA TYR A 42 -24.17 -22.52 23.90
C TYR A 42 -24.84 -22.04 22.61
N LYS A 43 -24.55 -20.80 22.17
CA LYS A 43 -25.08 -20.26 20.92
C LYS A 43 -24.53 -21.01 19.72
N ARG A 44 -23.22 -21.29 19.68
CA ARG A 44 -22.56 -22.09 18.63
C ARG A 44 -23.07 -23.54 18.59
N GLU A 45 -23.22 -24.19 19.74
CA GLU A 45 -23.75 -25.56 19.81
C GLU A 45 -25.22 -25.64 19.35
N ASN A 46 -26.02 -24.62 19.67
CA ASN A 46 -27.41 -24.56 19.21
C ASN A 46 -27.50 -24.21 17.72
N GLU A 47 -26.62 -23.34 17.21
CA GLU A 47 -26.49 -23.03 15.78
C GLU A 47 -26.03 -24.25 14.98
N ASP A 48 -25.06 -25.03 15.48
CA ASP A 48 -24.60 -26.28 14.85
C ASP A 48 -25.67 -27.37 14.89
N ARG A 49 -26.45 -27.47 15.96
CA ARG A 49 -27.61 -28.38 16.03
C ARG A 49 -28.68 -27.99 15.02
N ILE A 50 -29.04 -26.70 14.94
CA ILE A 50 -29.98 -26.18 13.94
C ILE A 50 -29.42 -26.38 12.51
N ARG A 51 -28.10 -26.24 12.33
CA ARG A 51 -27.44 -26.49 11.04
C ARG A 51 -27.53 -27.97 10.65
N LYS A 52 -27.25 -28.89 11.56
CA LYS A 52 -27.38 -30.33 11.32
C LYS A 52 -28.83 -30.75 11.06
N GLU A 53 -29.80 -30.23 11.81
CA GLU A 53 -31.22 -30.48 11.56
C GLU A 53 -31.69 -29.90 10.21
N LYS A 54 -31.16 -28.74 9.80
CA LYS A 54 -31.38 -28.18 8.46
C LYS A 54 -30.71 -29.03 7.38
N GLU A 55 -29.48 -29.47 7.59
CA GLU A 55 -28.73 -30.33 6.67
C GLU A 55 -29.43 -31.68 6.47
N GLU A 56 -29.92 -32.33 7.54
CA GLU A 56 -30.70 -33.57 7.48
C GLU A 56 -32.07 -33.37 6.80
N ARG A 57 -32.79 -32.28 7.08
CA ARG A 57 -34.02 -31.94 6.33
C ARG A 57 -33.75 -31.70 4.85
N THR A 58 -32.70 -30.97 4.51
CA THR A 58 -32.30 -30.78 3.09
C THR A 58 -31.83 -32.08 2.46
N TRP A 59 -31.26 -33.02 3.22
CA TRP A 59 -30.86 -34.32 2.70
C TRP A 59 -32.08 -35.22 2.43
N GLU A 60 -33.07 -35.26 3.33
CA GLU A 60 -34.34 -35.96 3.10
C GLU A 60 -35.17 -35.32 1.99
N GLU A 61 -35.19 -34.00 1.88
CA GLU A 61 -35.82 -33.26 0.79
C GLU A 61 -35.13 -33.56 -0.54
N ARG A 62 -33.79 -33.52 -0.60
CA ARG A 62 -33.01 -33.92 -1.80
C ARG A 62 -33.19 -35.38 -2.16
N LYS A 63 -33.39 -36.28 -1.19
CA LYS A 63 -33.67 -37.69 -1.44
C LYS A 63 -35.08 -37.87 -2.01
N LYS A 64 -36.07 -37.15 -1.48
CA LYS A 64 -37.43 -37.09 -2.04
C LYS A 64 -37.45 -36.44 -3.42
N GLU A 65 -36.66 -35.39 -3.66
CA GLU A 65 -36.48 -34.75 -4.97
C GLU A 65 -35.79 -35.69 -5.95
N ALA A 66 -34.74 -36.40 -5.55
CA ALA A 66 -34.06 -37.39 -6.38
C ALA A 66 -34.94 -38.61 -6.68
N GLU A 67 -35.84 -39.02 -5.78
CA GLU A 67 -36.87 -40.04 -6.05
C GLU A 67 -37.99 -39.50 -6.94
N LYS A 68 -38.38 -38.23 -6.80
CA LYS A 68 -39.30 -37.54 -7.70
C LYS A 68 -38.69 -37.39 -9.09
N GLU A 69 -37.41 -37.04 -9.18
CA GLU A 69 -36.64 -36.96 -10.42
C GLU A 69 -36.46 -38.34 -11.04
N LYS A 70 -36.17 -39.39 -10.27
CA LYS A 70 -36.13 -40.77 -10.79
C LYS A 70 -37.50 -41.29 -11.24
N LYS A 71 -38.60 -40.84 -10.61
CA LYS A 71 -39.98 -41.14 -11.04
C LYS A 71 -40.36 -40.36 -12.30
N ILE A 72 -40.02 -39.07 -12.34
CA ILE A 72 -40.15 -38.21 -13.52
C ILE A 72 -39.30 -38.78 -14.66
N GLU A 73 -38.07 -39.22 -14.41
CA GLU A 73 -37.16 -39.79 -15.40
C GLU A 73 -37.60 -41.16 -15.93
N ARG A 74 -38.31 -41.95 -15.10
CA ARG A 74 -39.04 -43.15 -15.54
C ARG A 74 -40.26 -42.82 -16.41
N GLU A 75 -40.87 -41.66 -16.21
CA GLU A 75 -41.96 -41.10 -17.03
C GLU A 75 -41.44 -40.32 -18.27
N ARG A 76 -40.17 -39.87 -18.29
CA ARG A 76 -39.46 -39.18 -19.39
C ARG A 76 -38.96 -40.14 -20.48
N LYS A 77 -39.68 -41.22 -20.76
CA LYS A 77 -39.45 -41.97 -22.01
C LYS A 77 -40.11 -41.19 -23.15
N SER A 78 -39.30 -40.79 -24.13
CA SER A 78 -39.70 -40.12 -25.37
C SER A 78 -41.05 -40.64 -25.90
N LYS A 79 -42.07 -39.78 -25.93
CA LYS A 79 -43.37 -40.07 -26.55
C LYS A 79 -43.29 -39.83 -28.06
N THR A 80 -43.85 -40.77 -28.83
CA THR A 80 -44.03 -40.65 -30.28
C THR A 80 -45.28 -39.82 -30.57
N PHE A 81 -45.23 -38.90 -31.53
CA PHE A 81 -46.35 -38.08 -32.01
C PHE A 81 -46.37 -38.04 -33.54
N VAL A 82 -47.49 -37.66 -34.18
CA VAL A 82 -47.66 -37.74 -35.65
C VAL A 82 -47.60 -36.36 -36.31
N VAL A 83 -46.62 -36.08 -37.19
CA VAL A 83 -46.56 -34.86 -38.06
C VAL A 83 -46.92 -35.25 -39.48
N ALA A 84 -47.92 -34.59 -40.08
CA ALA A 84 -48.27 -34.81 -41.50
C ALA A 84 -48.45 -36.28 -41.93
N GLY A 85 -48.90 -37.15 -41.01
CA GLY A 85 -49.10 -38.59 -41.25
C GLY A 85 -47.91 -39.50 -40.89
N GLU A 86 -46.77 -38.95 -40.51
CA GLU A 86 -45.57 -39.70 -40.10
C GLU A 86 -45.37 -39.65 -38.58
N SER A 87 -44.83 -40.73 -37.97
CA SER A 87 -44.58 -40.82 -36.53
C SER A 87 -43.17 -40.33 -36.17
N TYR A 88 -43.06 -39.42 -35.19
CA TYR A 88 -41.81 -38.78 -34.76
C TYR A 88 -41.58 -38.92 -33.27
N LEU A 89 -40.32 -39.05 -32.86
CA LEU A 89 -39.90 -39.05 -31.47
C LEU A 89 -39.57 -37.62 -31.02
N SER A 90 -40.02 -37.22 -29.82
CA SER A 90 -39.61 -35.93 -29.23
C SER A 90 -38.13 -35.96 -28.84
N GLU A 91 -37.39 -34.93 -29.24
CA GLU A 91 -35.97 -34.73 -28.92
C GLU A 91 -35.73 -34.33 -27.45
N ALA A 92 -36.79 -33.96 -26.72
CA ALA A 92 -36.76 -33.59 -25.31
C ALA A 92 -37.99 -34.14 -24.56
N PRO A 93 -37.97 -34.17 -23.21
CA PRO A 93 -39.13 -34.60 -22.43
C PRO A 93 -40.38 -33.78 -22.74
N VAL A 94 -41.51 -34.46 -22.85
CA VAL A 94 -42.82 -33.83 -23.05
C VAL A 94 -43.28 -33.18 -21.74
N TRP A 95 -43.68 -31.91 -21.79
CA TRP A 95 -44.20 -31.18 -20.62
C TRP A 95 -45.67 -30.82 -20.80
N PRO A 96 -46.51 -30.87 -19.75
CA PRO A 96 -47.90 -30.43 -19.85
C PRO A 96 -47.97 -28.91 -20.06
N PHE A 97 -48.70 -28.48 -21.10
CA PHE A 97 -49.07 -27.08 -21.35
C PHE A 97 -50.40 -26.75 -20.67
N THR A 98 -51.38 -27.65 -20.81
CA THR A 98 -52.63 -27.71 -20.05
C THR A 98 -52.90 -29.18 -19.70
N ASN A 99 -54.03 -29.49 -19.05
CA ASN A 99 -54.42 -30.87 -18.80
C ASN A 99 -54.64 -31.70 -20.08
N LYS A 100 -54.83 -31.05 -21.24
CA LYS A 100 -55.14 -31.69 -22.53
C LYS A 100 -54.09 -31.44 -23.62
N ILE A 101 -53.15 -30.53 -23.39
CA ILE A 101 -52.16 -30.09 -24.37
C ILE A 101 -50.77 -30.31 -23.79
N ILE A 102 -49.87 -30.84 -24.59
CA ILE A 102 -48.47 -31.08 -24.25
C ILE A 102 -47.52 -30.29 -25.15
N ILE A 103 -46.35 -29.95 -24.62
CA ILE A 103 -45.22 -29.38 -25.36
C ILE A 103 -44.31 -30.53 -25.80
N TYR A 104 -43.92 -30.56 -27.07
CA TYR A 104 -42.91 -31.48 -27.61
C TYR A 104 -41.78 -30.71 -28.30
N LYS A 105 -40.62 -31.36 -28.51
CA LYS A 105 -39.48 -30.76 -29.23
C LYS A 105 -39.16 -31.55 -30.50
N TYR A 106 -39.02 -30.83 -31.61
CA TYR A 106 -38.77 -31.37 -32.94
C TYR A 106 -37.88 -30.43 -33.76
N ASN A 107 -36.79 -30.95 -34.33
CA ASN A 107 -35.78 -30.21 -35.09
C ASN A 107 -35.34 -28.92 -34.37
N GLY A 108 -35.07 -29.04 -33.07
CA GLY A 108 -34.64 -27.90 -32.24
C GLY A 108 -35.72 -26.88 -31.88
N LYS A 109 -36.95 -27.00 -32.40
CA LYS A 109 -38.10 -26.12 -32.07
C LYS A 109 -39.15 -26.85 -31.23
N TYR A 110 -40.04 -26.11 -30.58
CA TYR A 110 -41.09 -26.60 -29.69
C TYR A 110 -42.47 -26.51 -30.35
N GLY A 111 -43.27 -27.55 -30.28
CA GLY A 111 -44.66 -27.55 -30.75
C GLY A 111 -45.64 -27.95 -29.66
N LEU A 112 -46.94 -27.78 -29.96
CA LEU A 112 -48.05 -28.13 -29.06
C LEU A 112 -48.89 -29.24 -29.69
N ALA A 113 -49.23 -30.25 -28.90
CA ALA A 113 -50.04 -31.40 -29.34
C ALA A 113 -51.12 -31.72 -28.31
N ASP A 114 -52.28 -32.19 -28.78
CA ASP A 114 -53.38 -32.62 -27.92
C ASP A 114 -53.32 -34.14 -27.58
N GLU A 115 -54.28 -34.63 -26.81
CA GLU A 115 -54.42 -36.04 -26.41
C GLU A 115 -54.53 -37.02 -27.60
N LYS A 116 -54.91 -36.54 -28.79
CA LYS A 116 -55.04 -37.32 -30.02
C LYS A 116 -53.80 -37.21 -30.91
N GLN A 117 -52.74 -36.54 -30.43
CA GLN A 117 -51.50 -36.27 -31.16
C GLN A 117 -51.67 -35.41 -32.42
N PHE A 118 -52.77 -34.65 -32.53
CA PHE A 118 -52.90 -33.67 -33.61
C PHE A 118 -51.92 -32.53 -33.37
N LEU A 119 -51.11 -32.26 -34.39
CA LEU A 119 -50.22 -31.13 -34.36
C LEU A 119 -51.00 -29.85 -34.63
N LEU A 120 -50.81 -28.94 -33.70
CA LEU A 120 -51.20 -27.56 -33.87
C LEU A 120 -49.98 -26.91 -34.52
N ASN A 121 -49.92 -26.96 -35.86
CA ASN A 121 -48.76 -26.78 -36.78
C ASN A 121 -47.81 -25.57 -36.59
N GLN A 122 -47.85 -24.83 -35.48
CA GLN A 122 -46.88 -23.81 -35.14
C GLN A 122 -45.73 -24.36 -34.28
N LEU A 123 -44.54 -24.36 -34.88
CA LEU A 123 -43.29 -24.58 -34.18
C LEU A 123 -42.70 -23.25 -33.69
N TYR A 124 -42.36 -23.21 -32.42
CA TYR A 124 -41.79 -22.08 -31.70
C TYR A 124 -40.33 -22.32 -31.37
N GLU A 125 -39.54 -21.27 -31.28
CA GLU A 125 -38.15 -21.36 -30.81
C GLU A 125 -38.10 -21.60 -29.29
N GLU A 126 -39.09 -21.09 -28.55
CA GLU A 126 -39.23 -21.22 -27.10
C GLU A 126 -40.72 -21.21 -26.72
N ILE A 127 -41.11 -22.02 -25.74
CA ILE A 127 -42.43 -21.97 -25.09
C ILE A 127 -42.21 -21.99 -23.58
N ARG A 128 -42.69 -20.96 -22.87
CA ARG A 128 -42.66 -20.89 -21.40
C ARG A 128 -43.97 -21.44 -20.80
N PRO A 129 -43.96 -21.92 -19.55
CA PRO A 129 -45.15 -22.44 -18.89
C PRO A 129 -46.32 -21.45 -18.86
N LEU A 130 -47.54 -21.97 -18.97
CA LEU A 130 -48.77 -21.19 -18.90
C LEU A 130 -48.91 -20.54 -17.51
N LYS A 131 -48.96 -19.20 -17.47
CA LYS A 131 -49.15 -18.40 -16.25
C LYS A 131 -50.24 -17.35 -16.50
N TYR A 132 -51.22 -17.28 -15.60
CA TYR A 132 -52.38 -16.38 -15.74
C TYR A 132 -53.10 -16.49 -17.09
N GLU A 133 -53.27 -17.73 -17.58
CA GLU A 133 -53.88 -18.07 -18.87
C GLU A 133 -53.11 -17.63 -20.12
N MET A 134 -51.85 -17.22 -19.98
CA MET A 134 -50.96 -16.88 -21.09
C MET A 134 -49.67 -17.69 -21.04
N ALA A 135 -49.19 -18.13 -22.19
CA ALA A 135 -47.87 -18.69 -22.35
C ALA A 135 -47.03 -17.81 -23.27
N VAL A 136 -45.83 -17.47 -22.80
CA VAL A 136 -44.87 -16.71 -23.61
C VAL A 136 -44.24 -17.64 -24.61
N VAL A 137 -44.23 -17.23 -25.87
CA VAL A 137 -43.74 -18.02 -27.00
C VAL A 137 -42.86 -17.19 -27.91
N VAL A 138 -41.88 -17.83 -28.55
CA VAL A 138 -40.95 -17.17 -29.49
C VAL A 138 -41.15 -17.70 -30.89
N ARG A 139 -41.34 -16.80 -31.86
CA ARG A 139 -41.51 -17.12 -33.27
C ARG A 139 -40.71 -16.11 -34.09
N ASN A 140 -39.83 -16.59 -34.97
CA ASN A 140 -38.97 -15.78 -35.83
C ASN A 140 -38.13 -14.78 -35.01
N GLY A 141 -37.57 -15.21 -33.88
CA GLY A 141 -36.75 -14.40 -32.99
C GLY A 141 -37.50 -13.30 -32.23
N LYS A 142 -38.84 -13.25 -32.26
CA LYS A 142 -39.66 -12.31 -31.50
C LYS A 142 -40.57 -13.01 -30.51
N TYR A 143 -40.71 -12.41 -29.33
CA TYR A 143 -41.58 -12.86 -28.26
C TYR A 143 -43.01 -12.35 -28.46
N GLY A 144 -43.97 -13.23 -28.20
CA GLY A 144 -45.41 -12.97 -28.09
C GLY A 144 -46.02 -13.85 -26.99
N ALA A 145 -47.35 -13.85 -26.87
CA ALA A 145 -48.03 -14.75 -25.96
C ALA A 145 -49.30 -15.34 -26.58
N ILE A 146 -49.55 -16.60 -26.24
CA ILE A 146 -50.75 -17.35 -26.65
C ILE A 146 -51.57 -17.73 -25.43
N ASN A 147 -52.89 -17.89 -25.59
CA ASN A 147 -53.76 -18.39 -24.53
C ASN A 147 -53.85 -19.94 -24.54
N LYS A 148 -54.65 -20.49 -23.61
CA LYS A 148 -54.90 -21.95 -23.51
C LYS A 148 -55.57 -22.55 -24.76
N ASP A 149 -56.26 -21.72 -25.53
CA ASP A 149 -56.92 -22.06 -26.79
C ASP A 149 -56.01 -21.82 -28.01
N LEU A 150 -54.73 -21.52 -27.75
CA LEU A 150 -53.65 -21.37 -28.74
C LEU A 150 -53.81 -20.15 -29.65
N GLN A 151 -54.62 -19.19 -29.24
CA GLN A 151 -54.81 -17.93 -29.93
C GLN A 151 -53.71 -16.96 -29.50
N GLU A 152 -53.19 -16.20 -30.46
CA GLU A 152 -52.28 -15.08 -30.21
C GLU A 152 -53.04 -14.00 -29.43
N VAL A 153 -52.60 -13.74 -28.19
CA VAL A 153 -53.17 -12.70 -27.32
C VAL A 153 -52.20 -11.54 -27.10
N ILE A 154 -50.90 -11.76 -27.32
CA ILE A 154 -49.89 -10.70 -27.36
C ILE A 154 -49.06 -10.88 -28.65
N PRO A 155 -48.93 -9.85 -29.49
CA PRO A 155 -48.30 -9.98 -30.81
C PRO A 155 -46.80 -10.27 -30.73
N PHE A 156 -46.29 -11.06 -31.70
CA PHE A 156 -44.89 -11.45 -31.82
C PHE A 156 -44.01 -10.30 -32.36
N ARG A 157 -43.82 -9.27 -31.55
CA ARG A 157 -43.01 -8.09 -31.90
C ARG A 157 -41.99 -7.69 -30.85
N TYR A 158 -42.00 -8.34 -29.69
CA TYR A 158 -41.16 -7.98 -28.56
C TYR A 158 -39.80 -8.69 -28.64
N ASP A 159 -38.76 -8.01 -28.16
CA ASP A 159 -37.41 -8.59 -28.04
C ASP A 159 -37.32 -9.56 -26.87
N ASP A 160 -38.16 -9.39 -25.84
CA ASP A 160 -38.31 -10.27 -24.67
C ASP A 160 -39.64 -9.98 -23.96
N ILE A 161 -40.17 -10.96 -23.23
CA ILE A 161 -41.27 -10.79 -22.27
C ILE A 161 -40.78 -11.33 -20.93
N GLN A 162 -40.32 -10.46 -20.04
CA GLN A 162 -39.67 -10.86 -18.79
C GLN A 162 -40.61 -11.47 -17.76
N SER A 163 -41.81 -10.92 -17.61
CA SER A 163 -42.76 -11.37 -16.59
C SER A 163 -44.20 -11.21 -17.04
N VAL A 164 -45.00 -12.22 -16.76
CA VAL A 164 -46.44 -12.24 -16.98
C VAL A 164 -47.15 -12.09 -15.65
N GLY A 165 -47.93 -11.01 -15.53
CA GLY A 165 -48.85 -10.75 -14.43
C GLY A 165 -50.30 -11.08 -14.79
N LYS A 166 -51.17 -10.98 -13.79
CA LYS A 166 -52.61 -11.05 -13.94
C LYS A 166 -53.15 -9.91 -14.81
N GLU A 167 -52.63 -8.70 -14.75
CA GLU A 167 -53.18 -7.56 -15.52
C GLU A 167 -52.21 -6.93 -16.51
N CYS A 168 -50.93 -7.23 -16.40
CA CYS A 168 -49.88 -6.58 -17.18
C CYS A 168 -48.69 -7.51 -17.42
N LEU A 169 -47.91 -7.16 -18.44
CA LEU A 169 -46.69 -7.85 -18.80
C LEU A 169 -45.53 -6.86 -18.83
N LYS A 170 -44.35 -7.30 -18.37
CA LYS A 170 -43.10 -6.55 -18.55
C LYS A 170 -42.43 -7.07 -19.82
N VAL A 171 -42.32 -6.21 -20.82
CA VAL A 171 -41.82 -6.58 -22.15
C VAL A 171 -40.66 -5.68 -22.54
N LYS A 172 -39.85 -6.16 -23.47
CA LYS A 172 -38.75 -5.41 -24.09
C LYS A 172 -39.09 -5.16 -25.56
N LEU A 173 -39.07 -3.92 -25.99
CA LEU A 173 -39.34 -3.52 -27.37
C LEU A 173 -38.27 -2.54 -27.84
N ASN A 174 -37.57 -2.87 -28.93
CA ASN A 174 -36.45 -2.11 -29.48
C ASN A 174 -35.39 -1.75 -28.42
N GLY A 175 -35.05 -2.72 -27.56
CA GLY A 175 -34.07 -2.52 -26.50
C GLY A 175 -34.60 -1.90 -25.19
N GLN A 176 -35.77 -1.26 -25.20
CA GLN A 176 -36.36 -0.59 -24.02
C GLN A 176 -37.34 -1.51 -23.29
N TYR A 177 -37.34 -1.50 -21.95
CA TYR A 177 -38.35 -2.20 -21.16
C TYR A 177 -39.58 -1.32 -20.91
N LEU A 178 -40.76 -1.93 -20.96
CA LEU A 178 -42.04 -1.29 -20.72
C LEU A 178 -43.03 -2.26 -20.06
N TRP A 179 -44.02 -1.69 -19.39
CA TRP A 179 -45.19 -2.40 -18.91
C TRP A 179 -46.33 -2.22 -19.90
N ILE A 180 -46.92 -3.33 -20.34
CA ILE A 180 -48.13 -3.35 -21.17
C ILE A 180 -49.29 -3.98 -20.42
N ASP A 181 -50.53 -3.63 -20.77
CA ASP A 181 -51.70 -4.39 -20.36
C ASP A 181 -51.88 -5.67 -21.21
N ARG A 182 -52.98 -6.40 -20.98
CA ARG A 182 -53.30 -7.63 -21.72
C ARG A 182 -53.69 -7.42 -23.18
N ASP A 183 -54.04 -6.20 -23.57
CA ASP A 183 -54.37 -5.84 -24.95
C ASP A 183 -53.12 -5.33 -25.70
N GLY A 184 -51.98 -5.25 -25.00
CA GLY A 184 -50.72 -4.76 -25.54
C GLY A 184 -50.59 -3.24 -25.57
N GLN A 185 -51.45 -2.50 -24.88
CA GLN A 185 -51.31 -1.05 -24.71
C GLN A 185 -50.26 -0.74 -23.65
N ILE A 186 -49.46 0.30 -23.89
CA ILE A 186 -48.37 0.70 -23.01
C ILE A 186 -48.95 1.39 -21.76
N LYS A 187 -48.70 0.82 -20.58
CA LYS A 187 -49.03 1.45 -19.29
C LYS A 187 -47.96 2.45 -18.88
N CYS A 188 -46.68 2.05 -18.94
CA CYS A 188 -45.55 2.94 -18.69
C CYS A 188 -44.25 2.35 -19.25
N ARG A 189 -43.25 3.21 -19.43
CA ARG A 189 -41.88 2.83 -19.81
C ARG A 189 -41.01 2.75 -18.57
N ILE A 190 -39.99 1.90 -18.60
CA ILE A 190 -39.00 1.79 -17.53
C ILE A 190 -37.73 2.50 -17.98
N ASP A 191 -37.25 3.44 -17.16
CA ASP A 191 -35.97 4.12 -17.37
C ASP A 191 -35.28 4.35 -16.02
N ASN A 192 -34.35 3.47 -15.69
CA ASN A 192 -33.63 3.51 -14.42
C ASN A 192 -32.41 4.46 -14.44
N HIS A 193 -32.11 5.15 -15.55
CA HIS A 193 -30.96 6.06 -15.68
C HIS A 193 -29.61 5.46 -15.19
N GLY A 194 -29.41 4.15 -15.33
CA GLY A 194 -28.21 3.46 -14.84
C GLY A 194 -28.08 3.36 -13.31
N LYS A 195 -29.11 3.73 -12.54
CA LYS A 195 -29.13 3.67 -11.08
C LYS A 195 -29.42 2.25 -10.57
N ASN A 196 -28.84 1.89 -9.42
CA ASN A 196 -29.22 0.68 -8.69
C ASN A 196 -30.63 0.86 -8.12
N THR A 197 -31.50 -0.13 -8.31
CA THR A 197 -32.92 -0.06 -7.93
C THR A 197 -33.30 -0.99 -6.78
N GLU A 198 -32.30 -1.45 -6.03
CA GLU A 198 -32.47 -2.23 -4.80
C GLU A 198 -32.33 -1.30 -3.58
N VAL A 199 -33.33 -1.33 -2.70
CA VAL A 199 -33.41 -0.45 -1.54
C VAL A 199 -33.36 -1.28 -0.25
N SER A 200 -32.45 -0.93 0.67
CA SER A 200 -32.26 -1.64 1.94
C SER A 200 -33.20 -1.12 3.04
N GLU A 201 -34.46 -1.53 2.96
CA GLU A 201 -35.39 -1.72 4.09
C GLU A 201 -36.44 -2.75 3.62
N GLY A 202 -36.17 -4.05 3.83
CA GLY A 202 -37.09 -5.13 3.46
C GLY A 202 -37.06 -5.63 2.01
N GLU A 203 -35.92 -5.53 1.30
CA GLU A 203 -35.70 -6.09 -0.07
C GLU A 203 -36.67 -5.58 -1.16
N VAL A 204 -37.18 -4.35 -1.06
CA VAL A 204 -38.06 -3.82 -2.12
C VAL A 204 -37.22 -3.42 -3.34
N LYS A 205 -37.33 -4.21 -4.42
CA LYS A 205 -36.77 -3.85 -5.73
C LYS A 205 -37.76 -2.97 -6.47
N ILE A 206 -37.30 -1.81 -6.94
CA ILE A 206 -38.13 -0.85 -7.67
C ILE A 206 -37.62 -0.65 -9.11
N ASP A 207 -38.39 0.09 -9.90
CA ASP A 207 -38.02 0.61 -11.21
C ASP A 207 -38.55 2.05 -11.30
N TYR A 208 -37.76 2.95 -11.89
CA TYR A 208 -38.23 4.27 -12.30
C TYR A 208 -39.08 4.11 -13.55
N VAL A 209 -40.28 4.70 -13.52
CA VAL A 209 -41.27 4.56 -14.60
C VAL A 209 -41.72 5.91 -15.12
N THR A 210 -42.04 5.98 -16.41
CA THR A 210 -42.45 7.22 -17.08
C THR A 210 -43.52 6.99 -18.15
N ASP A 211 -44.39 7.97 -18.33
CA ASP A 211 -45.33 8.06 -19.46
C ASP A 211 -44.72 8.82 -20.67
N GLY A 212 -43.46 9.27 -20.56
CA GLY A 212 -42.75 10.09 -21.53
C GLY A 212 -42.71 11.59 -21.18
N LYS A 213 -43.53 12.03 -20.21
CA LYS A 213 -43.56 13.42 -19.73
C LYS A 213 -43.34 13.49 -18.22
N ASN A 214 -43.96 12.60 -17.47
CA ASN A 214 -43.93 12.54 -16.02
C ASN A 214 -43.25 11.26 -15.54
N TRP A 215 -42.85 11.26 -14.29
CA TRP A 215 -42.09 10.21 -13.63
C TRP A 215 -42.79 9.69 -12.39
N GLY A 216 -42.56 8.41 -12.09
CA GLY A 216 -42.99 7.71 -10.90
C GLY A 216 -42.04 6.57 -10.55
N ILE A 217 -42.40 5.78 -9.54
CA ILE A 217 -41.66 4.59 -9.10
C ILE A 217 -42.63 3.43 -9.02
N ALA A 218 -42.26 2.29 -9.59
CA ALA A 218 -43.00 1.04 -9.50
C ALA A 218 -42.17 -0.04 -8.81
N LYS A 219 -42.80 -1.08 -8.28
CA LYS A 219 -42.06 -2.31 -7.92
C LYS A 219 -41.54 -2.98 -9.19
N LYS A 220 -40.32 -3.54 -9.09
CA LYS A 220 -39.61 -4.17 -10.21
C LYS A 220 -40.30 -5.43 -10.73
N TYR A 221 -40.98 -6.13 -9.83
CA TYR A 221 -41.73 -7.34 -10.11
C TYR A 221 -43.21 -7.11 -9.91
N VAL A 222 -43.99 -7.90 -10.63
CA VAL A 222 -45.43 -8.00 -10.43
C VAL A 222 -45.69 -8.39 -8.97
N GLY A 223 -46.60 -7.68 -8.29
CA GLY A 223 -46.96 -7.99 -6.91
C GLY A 223 -47.60 -9.37 -6.77
N ASP A 224 -47.77 -9.86 -5.54
CA ASP A 224 -48.35 -11.18 -5.24
C ASP A 224 -49.74 -11.39 -5.89
N ASN A 225 -50.47 -10.30 -6.11
CA ASN A 225 -51.78 -10.27 -6.77
C ASN A 225 -51.72 -10.32 -8.31
N GLY A 226 -50.53 -10.28 -8.91
CA GLY A 226 -50.37 -10.27 -10.36
C GLY A 226 -50.50 -8.89 -11.02
N SER A 227 -50.50 -7.78 -10.28
CA SER A 227 -50.59 -6.41 -10.85
C SER A 227 -49.28 -5.63 -10.80
N LEU A 228 -49.21 -4.56 -11.61
CA LEU A 228 -48.18 -3.53 -11.54
C LEU A 228 -48.44 -2.65 -10.32
N ASP A 229 -47.51 -2.65 -9.37
CA ASP A 229 -47.61 -1.87 -8.14
C ASP A 229 -46.84 -0.54 -8.30
N ILE A 230 -47.58 0.56 -8.46
CA ILE A 230 -47.02 1.91 -8.55
C ILE A 230 -46.88 2.47 -7.13
N VAL A 231 -45.64 2.53 -6.65
CA VAL A 231 -45.28 3.04 -5.31
C VAL A 231 -45.37 4.56 -5.26
N ILE A 232 -44.88 5.23 -6.30
CA ILE A 232 -45.00 6.67 -6.49
C ILE A 232 -45.66 6.91 -7.85
N PRO A 233 -46.80 7.64 -7.92
CA PRO A 233 -47.56 7.84 -9.14
C PRO A 233 -46.77 8.59 -10.22
N ILE A 234 -47.09 8.30 -11.48
CA ILE A 234 -46.45 8.90 -12.67
C ILE A 234 -47.07 10.28 -12.92
N GLU A 235 -46.70 11.26 -12.10
CA GLU A 235 -47.26 12.62 -12.15
C GLU A 235 -46.24 13.73 -11.83
N TYR A 236 -44.96 13.36 -11.70
CA TYR A 236 -43.88 14.28 -11.31
C TYR A 236 -43.02 14.66 -12.50
N ASP A 237 -42.63 15.93 -12.58
CA ASP A 237 -41.73 16.44 -13.61
C ASP A 237 -40.34 15.78 -13.49
N GLU A 238 -39.90 15.53 -12.26
CA GLU A 238 -38.64 14.86 -11.93
C GLU A 238 -38.78 14.05 -10.62
N ILE A 239 -37.98 12.99 -10.48
CA ILE A 239 -37.95 12.15 -9.28
C ILE A 239 -36.54 11.64 -8.98
N ALA A 240 -36.19 11.57 -7.71
CA ALA A 240 -34.94 10.99 -7.24
C ALA A 240 -35.19 10.26 -5.91
N LEU A 241 -34.73 9.01 -5.82
CA LEU A 241 -34.81 8.22 -4.59
C LEU A 241 -33.46 8.23 -3.86
N GLU A 242 -33.52 8.61 -2.59
CA GLU A 242 -32.47 8.48 -1.58
C GLU A 242 -33.11 7.85 -0.34
N ALA A 243 -33.24 6.52 -0.37
CA ALA A 243 -34.09 5.79 0.57
C ALA A 243 -33.78 6.12 2.05
N PRO A 244 -34.82 6.30 2.89
CA PRO A 244 -36.26 6.06 2.61
C PRO A 244 -36.98 7.22 1.90
N TYR A 245 -36.26 8.26 1.47
CA TYR A 245 -36.80 9.51 0.97
C TYR A 245 -36.86 9.57 -0.56
N VAL A 246 -37.95 10.11 -1.08
CA VAL A 246 -38.18 10.34 -2.50
C VAL A 246 -38.31 11.85 -2.72
N MET A 247 -37.32 12.47 -3.35
CA MET A 247 -37.43 13.84 -3.83
C MET A 247 -38.24 13.84 -5.12
N VAL A 248 -39.30 14.64 -5.16
CA VAL A 248 -40.23 14.74 -6.28
C VAL A 248 -40.40 16.19 -6.68
N LYS A 249 -40.44 16.47 -7.99
CA LYS A 249 -40.70 17.81 -8.53
C LYS A 249 -42.07 17.86 -9.18
N LYS A 250 -42.87 18.87 -8.85
CA LYS A 250 -44.19 19.09 -9.44
C LYS A 250 -44.41 20.57 -9.67
N LYS A 251 -44.77 20.96 -10.90
CA LYS A 251 -44.97 22.35 -11.31
C LYS A 251 -43.73 23.23 -11.01
N GLY A 252 -42.54 22.67 -11.21
CA GLY A 252 -41.27 23.38 -11.05
C GLY A 252 -40.69 23.46 -9.64
N LEU A 253 -41.42 23.02 -8.61
CA LEU A 253 -40.94 23.00 -7.22
C LEU A 253 -40.74 21.58 -6.72
N TYR A 254 -39.73 21.35 -5.89
CA TYR A 254 -39.47 20.08 -5.23
C TYR A 254 -40.15 20.00 -3.86
N GLY A 255 -40.56 18.79 -3.51
CA GLY A 255 -40.90 18.34 -2.17
C GLY A 255 -40.27 16.97 -1.90
N VAL A 256 -40.48 16.44 -0.68
CA VAL A 256 -39.95 15.13 -0.27
C VAL A 256 -41.08 14.26 0.22
N LYS A 257 -41.09 13.01 -0.22
CA LYS A 257 -42.02 11.96 0.19
C LYS A 257 -41.27 10.76 0.76
N ASN A 258 -41.96 9.83 1.41
CA ASN A 258 -41.44 8.48 1.64
C ASN A 258 -41.97 7.48 0.61
N LEU A 259 -41.50 6.23 0.68
CA LEU A 259 -41.98 5.12 -0.15
C LEU A 259 -43.43 4.69 0.12
N LYS A 260 -44.09 5.21 1.17
CA LYS A 260 -45.53 5.06 1.40
C LYS A 260 -46.35 6.19 0.76
N HIS A 261 -45.70 7.04 -0.04
CA HIS A 261 -46.28 8.21 -0.69
C HIS A 261 -46.68 9.37 0.26
N GLU A 262 -46.36 9.27 1.54
CA GLU A 262 -46.66 10.32 2.52
C GLU A 262 -45.73 11.52 2.28
N ASN A 263 -46.29 12.74 2.35
CA ASN A 263 -45.50 13.97 2.23
C ASN A 263 -44.68 14.16 3.51
N ILE A 264 -43.37 14.30 3.37
CA ILE A 264 -42.46 14.67 4.45
C ILE A 264 -42.21 16.18 4.39
N LEU A 265 -41.75 16.67 3.23
CA LEU A 265 -41.52 18.10 3.01
C LEU A 265 -42.42 18.62 1.89
N PRO A 266 -43.00 19.83 2.05
CA PRO A 266 -43.91 20.42 1.07
C PRO A 266 -43.19 20.81 -0.23
N PHE A 267 -43.96 20.94 -1.31
CA PHE A 267 -43.48 21.43 -2.61
C PHE A 267 -43.23 22.95 -2.58
N LYS A 268 -42.10 23.38 -2.01
CA LYS A 268 -41.75 24.81 -1.88
C LYS A 268 -40.33 25.17 -2.30
N TYR A 269 -39.53 24.21 -2.76
CA TYR A 269 -38.09 24.41 -2.98
C TYR A 269 -37.74 24.42 -4.48
N GLU A 270 -36.84 25.31 -4.91
CA GLU A 270 -36.34 25.32 -6.29
C GLU A 270 -35.42 24.13 -6.59
N MET A 271 -34.66 23.71 -5.57
CA MET A 271 -33.90 22.45 -5.53
C MET A 271 -33.89 21.90 -4.12
N ILE A 272 -33.84 20.58 -3.99
CA ILE A 272 -33.61 19.90 -2.73
C ILE A 272 -32.77 18.64 -2.94
N HIS A 273 -31.78 18.44 -2.08
CA HIS A 273 -30.93 17.27 -2.08
C HIS A 273 -30.94 16.62 -0.70
N TYR A 274 -31.07 15.30 -0.69
CA TYR A 274 -30.83 14.54 0.53
C TYR A 274 -29.35 14.69 0.91
N TYR A 275 -29.12 14.98 2.18
CA TYR A 275 -27.78 15.26 2.67
C TYR A 275 -27.29 14.20 3.66
N GLY A 276 -28.19 13.63 4.46
CA GLY A 276 -27.90 12.50 5.35
C GLY A 276 -28.74 12.52 6.63
N GLY A 277 -29.06 11.33 7.14
CA GLY A 277 -29.88 11.17 8.34
C GLY A 277 -31.28 11.73 8.13
N ASN A 278 -31.60 12.81 8.84
CA ASN A 278 -32.90 13.48 8.81
C ASN A 278 -32.83 14.87 8.15
N PHE A 279 -31.76 15.14 7.40
CA PHE A 279 -31.49 16.49 6.88
C PHE A 279 -31.39 16.55 5.35
N PHE A 280 -31.86 17.68 4.81
CA PHE A 280 -31.84 18.04 3.40
C PHE A 280 -31.20 19.40 3.23
N ILE A 281 -30.51 19.60 2.10
CA ILE A 281 -30.13 20.94 1.65
C ILE A 281 -31.15 21.38 0.62
N ALA A 282 -31.83 22.48 0.89
CA ALA A 282 -32.77 23.08 -0.03
C ALA A 282 -32.28 24.45 -0.50
N TYR A 283 -32.72 24.86 -1.70
CA TYR A 283 -32.42 26.15 -2.28
C TYR A 283 -33.71 26.94 -2.51
N ASN A 284 -33.75 28.16 -1.98
CA ASN A 284 -34.76 29.18 -2.29
C ASN A 284 -34.02 30.44 -2.72
N GLN A 285 -34.29 30.96 -3.92
CA GLN A 285 -33.63 32.17 -4.44
C GLN A 285 -32.08 32.08 -4.45
N ARG A 286 -31.53 30.88 -4.67
CA ARG A 286 -30.09 30.54 -4.65
C ARG A 286 -29.39 30.59 -3.28
N VAL A 287 -30.11 30.76 -2.17
CA VAL A 287 -29.52 30.63 -0.83
C VAL A 287 -29.72 29.18 -0.34
N PRO A 288 -28.65 28.46 0.00
CA PRO A 288 -28.76 27.13 0.57
C PRO A 288 -29.22 27.21 2.03
N VAL A 289 -30.14 26.33 2.40
CA VAL A 289 -30.62 26.19 3.78
C VAL A 289 -30.64 24.71 4.15
N LEU A 290 -30.20 24.40 5.37
CA LEU A 290 -30.30 23.06 5.92
C LEU A 290 -31.69 22.90 6.53
N ILE A 291 -32.38 21.82 6.21
CA ILE A 291 -33.76 21.58 6.65
C ILE A 291 -33.87 20.20 7.26
N ASP A 292 -34.56 20.08 8.40
CA ASP A 292 -34.90 18.79 9.03
C ASP A 292 -36.17 18.17 8.42
N LEU A 293 -36.67 17.08 9.02
CA LEU A 293 -37.88 16.38 8.53
C LEU A 293 -39.16 17.16 8.81
N GLU A 294 -39.16 18.01 9.83
CA GLU A 294 -40.27 18.86 10.22
C GLU A 294 -40.36 20.13 9.36
N GLY A 295 -39.32 20.41 8.56
CA GLY A 295 -39.26 21.57 7.69
C GLY A 295 -38.68 22.82 8.36
N ASN A 296 -38.03 22.67 9.52
CA ASN A 296 -37.36 23.77 10.20
C ASN A 296 -36.11 24.17 9.41
N GLU A 297 -35.98 25.47 9.15
CA GLU A 297 -34.84 26.05 8.44
C GLU A 297 -33.69 26.29 9.42
N ILE A 298 -32.69 25.42 9.39
CA ILE A 298 -31.46 25.48 10.18
C ILE A 298 -30.39 26.23 9.36
N LEU A 299 -29.59 27.05 10.04
CA LEU A 299 -28.49 27.82 9.42
C LEU A 299 -28.90 28.82 8.34
N LYS A 300 -30.20 29.14 8.26
CA LYS A 300 -30.74 30.13 7.34
C LYS A 300 -29.96 31.45 7.41
N ASP A 301 -29.63 31.98 6.23
CA ASP A 301 -28.95 33.27 6.04
C ASP A 301 -27.58 33.42 6.72
N ARG A 302 -27.01 32.34 7.30
CA ARG A 302 -25.69 32.38 7.96
C ARG A 302 -24.52 32.09 7.04
N TYR A 303 -24.74 31.28 6.02
CA TYR A 303 -23.68 30.74 5.18
C TYR A 303 -24.04 30.92 3.70
N THR A 304 -23.04 31.29 2.91
CA THR A 304 -23.17 31.37 1.45
C THR A 304 -23.21 29.98 0.82
N ASN A 305 -22.73 28.96 1.53
CA ASN A 305 -22.72 27.58 1.08
C ASN A 305 -22.81 26.59 2.25
N ILE A 306 -23.61 25.53 2.10
CA ILE A 306 -23.75 24.44 3.08
C ILE A 306 -23.58 23.12 2.33
N GLY A 307 -22.49 22.40 2.59
CA GLY A 307 -22.27 21.04 2.06
C GLY A 307 -22.08 20.88 0.55
N SER A 308 -22.59 21.79 -0.29
CA SER A 308 -22.36 21.89 -1.74
C SER A 308 -21.10 22.69 -2.07
N GLY A 309 -20.52 22.56 -3.26
CA GLY A 309 -19.43 23.44 -3.70
C GLY A 309 -18.10 23.32 -2.96
N ILE A 310 -17.91 22.24 -2.20
CA ILE A 310 -16.63 21.90 -1.58
C ILE A 310 -15.57 21.83 -2.70
N PRO A 311 -14.33 22.37 -2.52
CA PRO A 311 -13.29 22.28 -3.54
C PRO A 311 -13.16 20.85 -4.06
N SER A 312 -13.05 20.66 -5.38
CA SER A 312 -12.99 19.35 -6.05
C SER A 312 -11.93 18.39 -5.48
N GLU A 313 -10.94 18.94 -4.77
CA GLU A 313 -9.90 18.25 -4.02
C GLU A 313 -10.45 17.45 -2.81
N MET A 314 -11.53 17.90 -2.15
CA MET A 314 -12.22 17.14 -1.10
C MET A 314 -13.12 16.03 -1.64
N TYR A 315 -13.61 16.12 -2.89
CA TYR A 315 -14.46 15.10 -3.51
C TYR A 315 -13.70 13.82 -3.88
N LYS A 316 -12.36 13.90 -4.00
CA LYS A 316 -11.51 12.75 -4.34
C LYS A 316 -11.34 11.77 -3.19
N ASP A 317 -11.76 12.14 -1.98
CA ASP A 317 -11.60 11.31 -0.80
C ASP A 317 -12.93 10.65 -0.39
N LYS A 318 -12.93 9.31 -0.32
CA LYS A 318 -14.03 8.49 0.25
C LYS A 318 -14.38 8.89 1.69
N ASN A 319 -13.54 9.69 2.36
CA ASN A 319 -13.73 10.19 3.71
C ASN A 319 -14.72 11.36 3.86
N LEU A 320 -15.15 12.03 2.78
CA LEU A 320 -16.20 13.06 2.89
C LEU A 320 -17.54 12.44 3.32
N ASN A 321 -17.86 11.26 2.78
CA ASN A 321 -19.00 10.45 3.23
C ASN A 321 -18.86 10.01 4.70
N ASN A 322 -17.65 10.00 5.27
CA ASN A 322 -17.42 9.72 6.68
C ASN A 322 -17.66 10.94 7.58
N LEU A 323 -17.49 12.17 7.08
CA LEU A 323 -17.81 13.41 7.80
C LEU A 323 -19.31 13.54 8.04
N THR A 324 -20.09 13.39 6.97
CA THR A 324 -21.56 13.47 7.01
C THR A 324 -22.16 12.34 7.86
N LYS A 325 -21.64 11.10 7.74
CA LYS A 325 -22.00 9.98 8.63
C LYS A 325 -21.67 10.23 10.11
N LYS A 326 -20.65 11.05 10.39
CA LYS A 326 -20.26 11.45 11.76
C LYS A 326 -20.99 12.69 12.26
N GLY A 327 -21.90 13.25 11.45
CA GLY A 327 -22.76 14.36 11.85
C GLY A 327 -22.07 15.73 11.87
N VAL A 328 -21.07 15.95 11.00
CA VAL A 328 -20.38 17.23 10.88
C VAL A 328 -20.23 17.63 9.42
N PHE A 329 -20.41 18.92 9.14
CA PHE A 329 -20.63 19.46 7.81
C PHE A 329 -19.77 20.68 7.53
N PRO A 330 -19.16 20.78 6.33
CA PRO A 330 -18.47 21.98 5.91
C PRO A 330 -19.48 23.08 5.53
N VAL A 331 -19.16 24.31 5.92
CA VAL A 331 -19.92 25.52 5.60
C VAL A 331 -18.98 26.60 5.07
N GLU A 332 -19.51 27.48 4.24
CA GLU A 332 -18.77 28.61 3.68
C GLU A 332 -19.47 29.93 4.01
N CYS A 333 -18.70 30.93 4.43
CA CYS A 333 -19.15 32.31 4.59
C CYS A 333 -18.08 33.23 4.00
N GLU A 334 -18.45 34.13 3.08
CA GLU A 334 -17.52 35.13 2.50
C GLU A 334 -16.20 34.53 1.95
N ASN A 335 -16.26 33.38 1.26
CA ASN A 335 -15.11 32.61 0.76
C ASN A 335 -14.19 32.02 1.85
N LYS A 336 -14.69 31.90 3.08
CA LYS A 336 -14.02 31.26 4.20
C LYS A 336 -14.79 30.04 4.64
N TRP A 337 -14.05 28.99 4.97
CA TRP A 337 -14.58 27.68 5.29
C TRP A 337 -14.57 27.44 6.79
N GLY A 338 -15.63 26.80 7.27
CA GLY A 338 -15.83 26.35 8.65
C GLY A 338 -16.54 25.00 8.67
N MET A 339 -16.93 24.55 9.86
CA MET A 339 -17.69 23.32 10.06
C MET A 339 -18.75 23.49 11.14
N VAL A 340 -19.89 22.81 10.96
CA VAL A 340 -21.01 22.77 11.90
C VAL A 340 -21.46 21.34 12.14
N ASP A 341 -22.05 21.04 13.29
CA ASP A 341 -22.66 19.74 13.58
C ASP A 341 -24.11 19.62 13.05
N LEU A 342 -24.75 18.46 13.30
CA LEU A 342 -26.15 18.19 12.95
C LEU A 342 -27.16 19.15 13.59
N ALA A 343 -26.83 19.79 14.71
CA ALA A 343 -27.68 20.79 15.35
C ALA A 343 -27.43 22.20 14.78
N GLY A 344 -26.55 22.35 13.79
CA GLY A 344 -26.10 23.63 13.26
C GLY A 344 -25.19 24.40 14.21
N LYS A 345 -24.65 23.74 15.26
CA LYS A 345 -23.68 24.35 16.15
C LYS A 345 -22.32 24.38 15.47
N GLU A 346 -21.62 25.50 15.60
CA GLU A 346 -20.26 25.65 15.07
C GLU A 346 -19.29 24.67 15.75
N VAL A 347 -18.59 23.90 14.92
CA VAL A 347 -17.48 23.00 15.29
C VAL A 347 -16.16 23.66 14.93
N LEU A 348 -16.08 24.32 13.78
CA LEU A 348 -14.99 25.19 13.36
C LEU A 348 -15.54 26.49 12.79
N PRO A 349 -15.05 27.66 13.21
CA PRO A 349 -15.48 28.94 12.65
C PRO A 349 -15.16 29.04 11.16
N ALA A 350 -16.04 29.71 10.41
CA ALA A 350 -15.86 29.99 8.98
C ALA A 350 -14.83 31.12 8.74
N ILE A 351 -13.57 30.88 9.11
CA ILE A 351 -12.45 31.84 8.97
C ILE A 351 -11.30 31.30 8.12
N TYR A 352 -11.31 30.00 7.81
CA TYR A 352 -10.20 29.33 7.13
C TYR A 352 -10.27 29.55 5.63
N ASN A 353 -9.14 29.86 5.00
CA ASN A 353 -9.06 29.99 3.54
C ASN A 353 -9.32 28.65 2.85
N LYS A 354 -8.88 27.54 3.45
CA LYS A 354 -9.02 26.18 2.90
C LYS A 354 -9.15 25.16 4.02
N LEU A 355 -9.93 24.12 3.76
CA LEU A 355 -10.04 22.91 4.58
C LEU A 355 -9.72 21.70 3.69
N TYR A 356 -9.09 20.67 4.25
CA TYR A 356 -8.65 19.48 3.52
C TYR A 356 -8.71 18.22 4.41
N PRO A 357 -9.60 17.26 4.14
CA PRO A 357 -9.58 15.96 4.82
C PRO A 357 -8.26 15.24 4.55
N VAL A 358 -7.64 14.67 5.58
CA VAL A 358 -6.36 13.94 5.47
C VAL A 358 -6.46 12.50 5.99
N GLY A 359 -7.69 11.98 6.13
CA GLY A 359 -7.96 10.65 6.68
C GLY A 359 -7.98 10.60 8.21
N ASN A 360 -8.30 9.43 8.77
CA ASN A 360 -8.30 9.15 10.23
C ASN A 360 -9.08 10.14 11.12
N GLY A 361 -10.09 10.84 10.56
CA GLY A 361 -10.87 11.82 11.32
C GLY A 361 -10.20 13.18 11.47
N LEU A 362 -9.16 13.46 10.67
CA LEU A 362 -8.36 14.67 10.72
C LEU A 362 -8.58 15.56 9.49
N LEU A 363 -8.46 16.85 9.72
CA LEU A 363 -8.67 17.92 8.76
C LEU A 363 -7.49 18.88 8.80
N LYS A 364 -6.76 19.00 7.70
CA LYS A 364 -5.76 20.05 7.51
C LYS A 364 -6.47 21.35 7.14
N VAL A 365 -6.11 22.44 7.81
CA VAL A 365 -6.71 23.77 7.61
C VAL A 365 -5.64 24.77 7.19
N GLN A 366 -6.05 25.82 6.47
CA GLN A 366 -5.18 26.94 6.12
C GLN A 366 -5.81 28.27 6.54
N LEU A 367 -5.05 29.09 7.28
CA LEU A 367 -5.43 30.43 7.73
C LEU A 367 -4.27 31.39 7.43
N LEU A 368 -4.51 32.44 6.64
CA LEU A 368 -3.51 33.49 6.35
C LEU A 368 -2.15 32.93 5.88
N GLY A 369 -2.19 31.88 5.05
CA GLY A 369 -0.98 31.20 4.54
C GLY A 369 -0.38 30.15 5.47
N LYS A 370 -0.71 30.17 6.77
CA LYS A 370 -0.29 29.17 7.74
C LYS A 370 -1.22 27.96 7.73
N THR A 371 -0.70 26.80 8.12
CA THR A 371 -1.41 25.52 8.11
C THR A 371 -1.36 24.85 9.47
N GLY A 372 -2.44 24.14 9.80
CA GLY A 372 -2.59 23.35 11.02
C GLY A 372 -3.51 22.15 10.77
N VAL A 373 -3.78 21.36 11.80
CA VAL A 373 -4.61 20.16 11.71
C VAL A 373 -5.56 20.09 12.90
N PHE A 374 -6.82 19.81 12.62
CA PHE A 374 -7.89 19.62 13.60
C PHE A 374 -8.49 18.23 13.44
N ASP A 375 -9.12 17.72 14.49
CA ASP A 375 -10.05 16.60 14.34
C ASP A 375 -11.44 17.10 13.88
N TYR A 376 -12.32 16.17 13.48
CA TYR A 376 -13.68 16.51 13.06
C TYR A 376 -14.60 16.99 14.18
N LYS A 377 -14.14 17.00 15.44
CA LYS A 377 -14.84 17.59 16.58
C LYS A 377 -14.34 19.00 16.89
N GLY A 378 -13.46 19.55 16.06
CA GLY A 378 -12.91 20.90 16.22
C GLY A 378 -11.75 20.95 17.22
N LYS A 379 -11.22 19.82 17.69
CA LYS A 379 -10.03 19.82 18.54
C LYS A 379 -8.80 20.09 17.69
N GLN A 380 -8.04 21.11 18.05
CA GLN A 380 -6.74 21.37 17.43
C GLN A 380 -5.74 20.25 17.80
N ILE A 381 -5.17 19.60 16.79
CA ILE A 381 -4.13 18.58 16.93
C ILE A 381 -2.77 19.19 16.62
N ILE A 382 -2.67 19.94 15.51
CA ILE A 382 -1.47 20.68 15.10
C ILE A 382 -1.84 22.17 15.00
N PRO A 383 -1.12 23.07 15.70
CA PRO A 383 -1.41 24.51 15.68
C PRO A 383 -1.26 25.12 14.29
N VAL A 384 -2.03 26.18 14.00
CA VAL A 384 -2.02 26.88 12.71
C VAL A 384 -0.87 27.89 12.65
N GLU A 385 0.36 27.40 12.70
CA GLU A 385 1.58 28.23 12.73
C GLU A 385 2.63 27.86 11.67
N TYR A 386 2.41 26.76 10.94
CA TYR A 386 3.36 26.20 9.99
C TYR A 386 3.17 26.80 8.59
N ASP A 387 4.28 27.13 7.91
CA ASP A 387 4.26 27.64 6.53
C ASP A 387 3.72 26.61 5.54
N GLY A 388 3.84 25.33 5.87
CA GLY A 388 3.24 24.24 5.11
C GLY A 388 3.31 22.91 5.85
N LEU A 389 2.27 22.09 5.65
CA LEU A 389 2.20 20.71 6.12
C LEU A 389 1.99 19.78 4.92
N LYS A 390 3.03 19.00 4.59
CA LYS A 390 2.94 17.90 3.61
C LYS A 390 2.55 16.62 4.35
N VAL A 391 1.43 16.04 3.92
CA VAL A 391 0.89 14.80 4.49
C VAL A 391 1.68 13.61 3.95
N SER A 392 2.03 12.66 4.82
CA SER A 392 2.65 11.39 4.46
C SER A 392 2.01 10.27 5.27
N GLU A 393 1.75 9.13 4.64
CA GLU A 393 1.21 7.94 5.28
C GLU A 393 2.17 6.77 5.05
N LEU A 394 2.60 6.12 6.13
CA LEU A 394 3.48 4.95 6.04
C LEU A 394 2.99 3.88 7.02
N SER A 395 2.66 2.69 6.51
CA SER A 395 2.16 1.56 7.30
C SER A 395 0.92 1.90 8.16
N GLY A 396 0.03 2.76 7.65
CA GLY A 396 -1.16 3.25 8.36
C GLY A 396 -0.91 4.34 9.41
N LEU A 397 0.35 4.79 9.56
CA LEU A 397 0.71 5.92 10.41
C LEU A 397 0.70 7.20 9.58
N LEU A 398 -0.18 8.13 9.98
CA LEU A 398 -0.22 9.48 9.41
C LEU A 398 0.85 10.34 10.07
N CYS A 399 1.62 11.07 9.27
CA CYS A 399 2.59 12.06 9.72
C CYS A 399 2.65 13.26 8.78
N PHE A 400 3.25 14.35 9.27
CA PHE A 400 3.29 15.63 8.59
C PHE A 400 4.71 16.17 8.54
N ILE A 401 5.27 16.29 7.34
CA ILE A 401 6.49 17.06 7.14
C ILE A 401 6.08 18.53 7.21
N ALA A 402 6.58 19.21 8.23
CA ALA A 402 6.17 20.55 8.60
C ALA A 402 7.30 21.55 8.34
N ASN A 403 6.94 22.70 7.76
CA ASN A 403 7.86 23.81 7.55
C ASN A 403 7.55 24.93 8.54
N LYS A 404 8.56 25.38 9.27
CA LYS A 404 8.51 26.51 10.20
C LYS A 404 9.81 27.29 10.11
N ASP A 405 9.73 28.58 9.79
CA ASP A 405 10.88 29.50 9.76
C ASP A 405 12.04 29.00 8.85
N ASN A 406 11.69 28.53 7.64
CA ASN A 406 12.60 27.91 6.65
C ASN A 406 13.30 26.63 7.12
N LYS A 407 12.81 25.98 8.17
CA LYS A 407 13.30 24.70 8.66
C LYS A 407 12.19 23.65 8.61
N CYS A 408 12.59 22.42 8.34
CA CYS A 408 11.72 21.26 8.29
C CYS A 408 11.82 20.43 9.57
N GLY A 409 10.67 19.95 10.03
CA GLY A 409 10.51 18.97 11.09
C GLY A 409 9.47 17.92 10.70
N LEU A 410 9.32 16.89 11.53
CA LEU A 410 8.30 15.86 11.36
C LEU A 410 7.38 15.85 12.58
N ILE A 411 6.07 15.86 12.34
CA ILE A 411 5.03 15.80 13.36
C ILE A 411 4.21 14.54 13.13
N ASP A 412 3.88 13.80 14.19
CA ASP A 412 3.00 12.63 14.11
C ASP A 412 1.50 13.00 14.01
N GLY A 413 0.66 11.99 13.80
CA GLY A 413 -0.80 12.14 13.73
C GLY A 413 -1.47 12.64 15.02
N PHE A 414 -0.75 12.67 16.14
CA PHE A 414 -1.21 13.17 17.43
C PHE A 414 -0.70 14.59 17.73
N GLY A 415 0.07 15.18 16.80
CA GLY A 415 0.62 16.52 16.95
C GLY A 415 1.95 16.57 17.71
N LYS A 416 2.59 15.43 17.98
CA LYS A 416 3.89 15.38 18.64
C LYS A 416 5.00 15.57 17.60
N GLU A 417 5.94 16.47 17.90
CA GLU A 417 7.19 16.59 17.16
C GLU A 417 8.05 15.33 17.35
N THR A 418 8.41 14.70 16.23
CA THR A 418 9.26 13.50 16.21
C THR A 418 10.65 13.80 15.65
N ILE A 419 10.74 14.61 14.59
CA ILE A 419 12.00 15.15 14.09
C ILE A 419 12.02 16.67 14.31
N PRO A 420 13.03 17.22 15.00
CA PRO A 420 13.08 18.64 15.33
C PRO A 420 13.26 19.54 14.11
N PHE A 421 12.71 20.76 14.19
CA PHE A 421 12.79 21.81 13.16
C PHE A 421 14.18 22.43 13.06
N LYS A 422 15.16 21.64 12.62
CA LYS A 422 16.56 22.08 12.40
C LYS A 422 17.09 21.79 11.00
N TYR A 423 16.39 20.96 10.24
CA TYR A 423 16.81 20.54 8.91
C TYR A 423 16.34 21.53 7.84
N GLN A 424 17.08 21.66 6.75
CA GLN A 424 16.67 22.44 5.58
C GLN A 424 15.62 21.68 4.75
N GLU A 425 15.63 20.35 4.83
CA GLU A 425 14.75 19.48 4.05
C GLU A 425 14.60 18.11 4.70
N ILE A 426 13.42 17.51 4.57
CA ILE A 426 13.15 16.10 4.87
C ILE A 426 12.68 15.45 3.57
N GLY A 427 13.32 14.33 3.21
CA GLY A 427 12.97 13.56 2.03
C GLY A 427 11.60 12.88 2.15
N GLU A 428 11.17 12.19 1.10
CA GLU A 428 9.96 11.38 1.16
C GLU A 428 10.12 10.24 2.19
N ILE A 429 9.08 10.02 2.99
CA ILE A 429 9.10 9.04 4.08
C ILE A 429 8.65 7.69 3.52
N THR A 430 9.62 6.91 3.07
CA THR A 430 9.44 5.54 2.56
C THR A 430 9.75 4.46 3.61
N ASP A 431 10.49 4.82 4.66
CA ASP A 431 10.91 3.94 5.75
C ASP A 431 10.99 4.74 7.07
N ILE A 432 10.24 4.34 8.10
CA ILE A 432 10.22 5.01 9.41
C ILE A 432 11.59 4.95 10.10
N ASP A 433 12.37 3.91 9.83
CA ASP A 433 13.66 3.71 10.48
C ASP A 433 14.79 4.46 9.76
N ARG A 434 14.56 4.97 8.54
CA ARG A 434 15.58 5.57 7.68
C ARG A 434 15.03 6.77 6.91
N ILE A 435 14.86 7.88 7.62
CA ILE A 435 14.34 9.13 7.05
C ILE A 435 15.49 10.02 6.61
N ARG A 436 15.51 10.37 5.33
CA ARG A 436 16.53 11.25 4.74
C ARG A 436 16.30 12.69 5.17
N VAL A 437 17.35 13.35 5.63
CA VAL A 437 17.32 14.74 6.07
C VAL A 437 18.49 15.52 5.48
N ARG A 438 18.30 16.81 5.23
CA ARG A 438 19.35 17.70 4.73
C ARG A 438 19.65 18.80 5.74
N MET A 439 20.91 18.97 6.09
CA MET A 439 21.43 20.05 6.94
C MET A 439 22.72 20.56 6.32
N ASP A 440 22.95 21.88 6.32
CA ASP A 440 24.14 22.51 5.72
C ASP A 440 24.45 22.05 4.29
N ASN A 441 23.40 21.89 3.47
CA ASN A 441 23.46 21.39 2.08
C ASN A 441 24.00 19.96 1.93
N LYS A 442 24.06 19.19 3.01
CA LYS A 442 24.47 17.78 3.01
C LYS A 442 23.35 16.89 3.53
N TRP A 443 23.20 15.74 2.89
CA TRP A 443 22.24 14.72 3.23
C TRP A 443 22.80 13.77 4.29
N GLY A 444 21.92 13.35 5.17
CA GLY A 444 22.13 12.32 6.18
C GLY A 444 20.82 11.55 6.40
N VAL A 445 20.80 10.68 7.41
CA VAL A 445 19.65 9.82 7.71
C VAL A 445 19.45 9.77 9.22
N VAL A 446 18.19 9.93 9.63
CA VAL A 446 17.74 9.81 11.01
C VAL A 446 16.68 8.71 11.13
N ASP A 447 16.44 8.24 12.35
CA ASP A 447 15.21 7.47 12.63
C ASP A 447 13.99 8.39 12.77
N TYR A 448 12.81 7.80 12.93
CA TYR A 448 11.55 8.50 13.17
C TYR A 448 11.59 9.48 14.36
N GLY A 449 12.42 9.20 15.38
CA GLY A 449 12.62 10.06 16.55
C GLY A 449 13.69 11.14 16.34
N GLY A 450 14.20 11.29 15.13
CA GLY A 450 15.22 12.29 14.78
C GLY A 450 16.62 11.96 15.26
N LYS A 451 16.88 10.73 15.73
CA LYS A 451 18.22 10.28 16.11
C LYS A 451 19.05 10.05 14.85
N GLU A 452 20.23 10.65 14.81
CA GLU A 452 21.17 10.46 13.71
C GLU A 452 21.61 8.99 13.61
N ILE A 453 21.45 8.43 12.41
CA ILE A 453 21.99 7.12 12.02
C ILE A 453 23.17 7.33 11.09
N ILE A 454 22.98 8.23 10.12
CA ILE A 454 23.96 8.58 9.10
C ILE A 454 24.16 10.10 9.15
N PRO A 455 25.40 10.57 9.38
CA PRO A 455 25.66 11.99 9.52
C PRO A 455 25.35 12.76 8.23
N THR A 456 25.00 14.04 8.37
CA THR A 456 24.72 14.96 7.27
C THR A 456 26.01 15.44 6.60
N ILE A 457 26.70 14.53 5.90
CA ILE A 457 28.00 14.79 5.24
C ILE A 457 28.00 14.47 3.74
N TYR A 458 26.95 13.83 3.23
CA TYR A 458 26.87 13.34 1.86
C TYR A 458 26.27 14.41 0.93
N ASP A 459 26.73 14.49 -0.32
CA ASP A 459 26.12 15.34 -1.34
C ASP A 459 24.74 14.83 -1.75
N SER A 460 24.51 13.52 -1.64
CA SER A 460 23.20 12.90 -1.88
C SER A 460 23.10 11.56 -1.16
N VAL A 461 21.88 11.18 -0.79
CA VAL A 461 21.54 9.86 -0.26
C VAL A 461 20.28 9.39 -0.99
N SER A 462 20.34 8.24 -1.68
CA SER A 462 19.18 7.61 -2.30
C SER A 462 18.27 6.97 -1.24
N ASP A 463 17.04 6.61 -1.62
CA ASP A 463 16.23 5.74 -0.78
C ASP A 463 16.92 4.39 -0.55
N PHE A 464 16.62 3.78 0.61
CA PHE A 464 17.10 2.44 0.94
C PHE A 464 16.31 1.40 0.15
N ARG A 465 17.04 0.51 -0.51
CA ARG A 465 16.48 -0.64 -1.22
C ARG A 465 16.93 -1.93 -0.53
N VAL A 466 16.10 -2.97 -0.63
CA VAL A 466 16.46 -4.31 -0.17
C VAL A 466 17.22 -5.02 -1.28
N GLU A 467 18.42 -5.49 -0.97
CA GLU A 467 19.23 -6.35 -1.82
C GLU A 467 19.40 -7.71 -1.15
N ARG A 468 19.15 -8.79 -1.90
CA ARG A 468 19.26 -10.16 -1.41
C ARG A 468 20.61 -10.75 -1.80
N GLN A 469 21.43 -11.06 -0.80
CA GLN A 469 22.76 -11.66 -1.00
C GLN A 469 22.92 -12.89 -0.11
N ASN A 470 23.27 -14.04 -0.70
CA ASN A 470 23.45 -15.31 0.01
C ASN A 470 22.25 -15.72 0.90
N GLY A 471 21.02 -15.41 0.47
CA GLY A 471 19.80 -15.74 1.20
C GLY A 471 19.40 -14.75 2.30
N TYR A 472 20.20 -13.73 2.59
CA TYR A 472 19.90 -12.69 3.56
C TYR A 472 19.53 -11.37 2.87
N ASP A 473 18.49 -10.71 3.39
CA ASP A 473 18.06 -9.40 2.94
C ASP A 473 18.88 -8.32 3.63
N ARG A 474 19.44 -7.39 2.85
CA ARG A 474 20.22 -6.25 3.34
C ARG A 474 19.62 -4.96 2.79
N LYS A 475 19.43 -3.97 3.66
CA LYS A 475 19.07 -2.61 3.22
C LYS A 475 20.34 -1.87 2.84
N ILE A 476 20.37 -1.35 1.62
CA ILE A 476 21.49 -0.55 1.10
C ILE A 476 20.98 0.74 0.46
N ALA A 477 21.81 1.76 0.46
CA ALA A 477 21.56 3.01 -0.25
C ALA A 477 22.79 3.44 -1.04
N THR A 478 22.58 4.21 -2.10
CA THR A 478 23.66 4.85 -2.84
C THR A 478 23.83 6.27 -2.32
N VAL A 479 25.06 6.62 -1.97
CA VAL A 479 25.41 7.96 -1.47
C VAL A 479 26.45 8.60 -2.35
N ALA A 480 26.49 9.92 -2.38
CA ALA A 480 27.55 10.67 -3.02
C ALA A 480 28.36 11.46 -1.98
N ILE A 481 29.70 11.40 -2.07
CA ILE A 481 30.61 12.21 -1.26
C ILE A 481 31.65 12.80 -2.18
N GLU A 482 31.73 14.13 -2.20
CA GLU A 482 32.60 14.88 -3.09
C GLU A 482 32.45 14.43 -4.56
N GLY A 483 31.18 14.25 -4.98
CA GLY A 483 30.82 13.83 -6.34
C GLY A 483 30.98 12.33 -6.65
N ARG A 484 31.51 11.51 -5.72
CA ARG A 484 31.67 10.07 -5.95
C ARG A 484 30.60 9.24 -5.30
N LYS A 485 30.08 8.28 -6.07
CA LYS A 485 29.02 7.37 -5.63
C LYS A 485 29.61 6.16 -4.92
N HIS A 486 29.00 5.82 -3.79
CA HIS A 486 29.34 4.66 -2.95
C HIS A 486 28.06 3.94 -2.53
N THR A 487 28.19 2.65 -2.18
CA THR A 487 27.08 1.89 -1.60
C THR A 487 27.28 1.80 -0.10
N ILE A 488 26.28 2.21 0.68
CA ILE A 488 26.28 2.08 2.14
C ILE A 488 25.26 1.04 2.60
N ASN A 489 25.53 0.44 3.74
CA ASN A 489 24.52 -0.34 4.47
C ASN A 489 23.57 0.57 5.27
N ASP A 490 22.63 -0.08 5.96
CA ASP A 490 21.66 0.54 6.85
C ASP A 490 22.26 1.28 8.06
N ARG A 491 23.57 1.20 8.30
CA ARG A 491 24.30 1.96 9.33
C ARG A 491 25.19 3.07 8.76
N GLY A 492 25.14 3.30 7.44
CA GLY A 492 25.98 4.29 6.76
C GLY A 492 27.41 3.83 6.47
N ILE A 493 27.72 2.54 6.65
CA ILE A 493 29.06 2.01 6.39
C ILE A 493 29.19 1.71 4.90
N ILE A 494 30.22 2.27 4.26
CA ILE A 494 30.53 2.05 2.84
C ILE A 494 30.98 0.60 2.64
N GLN A 495 30.30 -0.12 1.74
CA GLN A 495 30.50 -1.56 1.52
C GLN A 495 31.49 -1.89 0.39
N ASP A 496 31.60 -1.02 -0.61
CA ASP A 496 32.41 -1.24 -1.81
C ASP A 496 33.87 -0.78 -1.65
N VAL A 497 34.29 -0.46 -0.42
CA VAL A 497 35.62 0.08 -0.12
C VAL A 497 36.33 -0.78 0.94
N LEU A 498 37.60 -1.11 0.68
CA LEU A 498 38.45 -1.82 1.64
C LEU A 498 39.05 -0.84 2.66
N TYR A 499 38.72 -1.05 3.94
CA TYR A 499 39.23 -0.26 5.05
C TYR A 499 40.42 -0.95 5.73
N LYS A 500 41.45 -0.17 6.07
CA LYS A 500 42.57 -0.58 6.92
C LYS A 500 42.65 0.39 8.10
N ASP A 501 42.65 -0.14 9.33
CA ASP A 501 42.70 0.65 10.57
C ASP A 501 41.60 1.73 10.67
N GLY A 502 40.40 1.44 10.15
CA GLY A 502 39.23 2.33 10.17
C GLY A 502 39.20 3.41 9.09
N VAL A 503 40.17 3.43 8.16
CA VAL A 503 40.22 4.40 7.07
C VAL A 503 40.52 3.74 5.72
N ALA A 504 40.16 4.40 4.63
CA ALA A 504 40.45 3.95 3.27
C ALA A 504 41.05 5.07 2.43
N ILE A 505 42.01 4.72 1.57
CA ILE A 505 42.60 5.64 0.58
C ILE A 505 41.81 5.49 -0.72
N VAL A 506 41.21 6.58 -1.17
CA VAL A 506 40.32 6.61 -2.34
C VAL A 506 40.76 7.67 -3.34
N ARG A 507 40.39 7.51 -4.62
CA ARG A 507 40.73 8.44 -5.71
C ARG A 507 39.54 9.20 -6.26
N ASP A 508 39.73 10.51 -6.25
CA ASP A 508 39.39 11.52 -7.23
C ASP A 508 38.78 11.18 -8.60
N GLN A 509 37.78 11.94 -9.06
CA GLN A 509 37.51 12.07 -10.51
C GLN A 509 38.67 12.75 -11.26
N ASN A 510 39.43 13.64 -10.60
CA ASN A 510 40.68 14.24 -11.10
C ASN A 510 41.91 13.37 -10.78
N ARG A 511 41.71 12.10 -10.39
CA ARG A 511 42.74 11.14 -9.97
C ARG A 511 43.57 11.53 -8.73
N LYS A 512 43.19 12.56 -7.97
CA LYS A 512 43.83 12.90 -6.69
C LYS A 512 43.36 11.94 -5.59
N LYS A 513 44.22 11.64 -4.63
CA LYS A 513 43.94 10.75 -3.51
C LYS A 513 43.57 11.53 -2.26
N GLY A 514 42.66 10.96 -1.49
CA GLY A 514 42.23 11.39 -0.17
C GLY A 514 42.01 10.18 0.73
N VAL A 515 41.65 10.44 1.98
CA VAL A 515 41.38 9.40 2.99
C VAL A 515 40.00 9.64 3.56
N ILE A 516 39.20 8.57 3.62
CA ILE A 516 37.86 8.58 4.19
C ILE A 516 37.77 7.60 5.37
N ASP A 517 36.90 7.88 6.33
CA ASP A 517 36.50 6.90 7.35
C ASP A 517 35.47 5.89 6.81
N GLU A 518 35.07 4.91 7.63
CA GLU A 518 34.09 3.87 7.27
C GLU A 518 32.71 4.41 6.85
N ARG A 519 32.37 5.63 7.29
CA ARG A 519 31.16 6.36 6.92
C ARG A 519 31.41 7.27 5.71
N GLY A 520 32.60 7.26 5.14
CA GLY A 520 32.95 8.10 4.00
C GLY A 520 33.27 9.55 4.33
N LYS A 521 33.36 9.93 5.62
CA LYS A 521 33.80 11.27 5.98
C LYS A 521 35.24 11.47 5.52
N THR A 522 35.47 12.50 4.71
CA THR A 522 36.81 12.91 4.30
C THR A 522 37.63 13.31 5.53
N LEU A 523 38.62 12.50 5.88
CA LEU A 523 39.63 12.78 6.89
C LEU A 523 40.83 13.51 6.28
N VAL A 524 41.15 13.19 5.02
CA VAL A 524 42.21 13.83 4.24
C VAL A 524 41.65 14.24 2.89
N PRO A 525 41.68 15.54 2.53
CA PRO A 525 41.10 16.04 1.28
C PRO A 525 41.80 15.46 0.05
N PHE A 526 41.09 15.41 -1.07
CA PHE A 526 41.56 14.84 -2.34
C PHE A 526 42.48 15.79 -3.11
N VAL A 527 43.59 16.16 -2.48
CA VAL A 527 44.58 17.11 -3.05
C VAL A 527 45.91 16.45 -3.39
N TYR A 528 46.13 15.21 -2.94
CA TYR A 528 47.40 14.52 -3.08
C TYR A 528 47.48 13.73 -4.39
N GLU A 529 48.66 13.70 -5.01
CA GLU A 529 48.95 12.86 -6.18
C GLU A 529 49.06 11.38 -5.77
N ASP A 530 49.67 11.13 -4.60
CA ASP A 530 49.79 9.81 -4.02
C ASP A 530 49.60 9.82 -2.50
N ILE A 531 49.04 8.73 -1.96
CA ILE A 531 48.90 8.43 -0.53
C ILE A 531 49.11 6.93 -0.38
N SER A 532 49.92 6.54 0.61
CA SER A 532 50.15 5.15 0.96
C SER A 532 50.15 4.94 2.48
N PHE A 533 49.64 3.78 2.91
CA PHE A 533 49.70 3.35 4.30
C PHE A 533 51.14 3.05 4.72
N SER A 534 51.45 3.35 5.98
CA SER A 534 52.69 2.86 6.61
C SER A 534 52.67 1.33 6.75
N LYS A 535 53.86 0.70 6.77
CA LYS A 535 54.00 -0.77 6.91
C LYS A 535 53.64 -1.24 8.32
N ILE A 536 54.13 -0.55 9.35
CA ILE A 536 53.89 -0.89 10.77
C ILE A 536 53.59 0.42 11.50
N GLY A 537 52.31 0.78 11.63
CA GLY A 537 51.83 1.89 12.48
C GLY A 537 52.66 3.18 12.39
N GLY A 538 52.29 4.12 11.53
CA GLY A 538 52.98 5.39 11.39
C GLY A 538 52.17 6.38 10.54
N PRO A 539 52.64 7.63 10.40
CA PRO A 539 51.97 8.61 9.55
C PRO A 539 51.89 8.11 8.10
N LEU A 540 50.82 8.51 7.40
CA LEU A 540 50.60 8.22 5.98
C LEU A 540 51.63 8.98 5.15
N LEU A 541 52.24 8.30 4.20
CA LEU A 541 53.16 8.89 3.24
C LEU A 541 52.35 9.51 2.11
N VAL A 542 52.61 10.79 1.80
CA VAL A 542 51.83 11.56 0.81
C VAL A 542 52.73 12.28 -0.19
N GLN A 543 52.22 12.46 -1.41
CA GLN A 543 52.87 13.22 -2.47
C GLN A 543 51.99 14.39 -2.93
N ARG A 544 52.56 15.59 -2.97
CA ARG A 544 51.94 16.80 -3.51
C ARG A 544 53.00 17.61 -4.25
N GLU A 545 52.67 18.14 -5.43
CA GLU A 545 53.61 18.92 -6.25
C GLU A 545 54.91 18.15 -6.53
N ASN A 546 54.81 16.84 -6.78
CA ASN A 546 55.93 15.91 -6.95
C ASN A 546 56.88 15.75 -5.75
N LEU A 547 56.59 16.37 -4.58
CA LEU A 547 57.36 16.22 -3.36
C LEU A 547 56.61 15.37 -2.33
N TRP A 548 57.36 14.60 -1.56
CA TRP A 548 56.87 13.70 -0.54
C TRP A 548 56.95 14.30 0.86
N GLY A 549 55.95 13.97 1.67
CA GLY A 549 55.82 14.33 3.08
C GLY A 549 54.99 13.31 3.83
N TYR A 550 54.61 13.62 5.07
CA TYR A 550 53.90 12.71 5.94
C TYR A 550 52.78 13.42 6.69
N ILE A 551 51.61 12.78 6.74
CA ILE A 551 50.44 13.27 7.47
C ILE A 551 49.95 12.21 8.46
N ASN A 552 49.25 12.60 9.51
CA ASN A 552 48.55 11.62 10.33
C ASN A 552 47.25 11.15 9.63
N LYS A 553 46.56 10.16 10.22
CA LYS A 553 45.31 9.61 9.68
C LYS A 553 44.15 10.62 9.58
N ASN A 554 44.26 11.75 10.28
CA ASN A 554 43.27 12.85 10.27
C ASN A 554 43.70 13.98 9.34
N GLY A 555 44.75 13.80 8.54
CA GLY A 555 45.22 14.81 7.58
C GLY A 555 46.07 15.92 8.13
N ALA A 556 46.37 15.94 9.43
CA ALA A 556 47.29 16.91 9.97
C ALA A 556 48.71 16.61 9.47
N GLU A 557 49.40 17.65 9.01
CA GLU A 557 50.79 17.56 8.58
C GLU A 557 51.66 17.14 9.76
N VAL A 558 52.41 16.05 9.57
CA VAL A 558 53.43 15.59 10.52
C VAL A 558 54.79 16.08 10.05
N ILE A 559 55.05 15.94 8.75
CA ILE A 559 56.25 16.44 8.09
C ILE A 559 55.83 17.01 6.72
N PRO A 560 56.18 18.26 6.40
CA PRO A 560 55.80 18.89 5.14
C PRO A 560 56.28 18.12 3.89
N THR A 561 55.62 18.38 2.77
CA THR A 561 55.93 17.79 1.45
C THR A 561 57.16 18.46 0.83
N ILE A 562 58.35 18.17 1.37
CA ILE A 562 59.63 18.81 0.98
C ILE A 562 60.68 17.84 0.41
N TYR A 563 60.44 16.54 0.46
CA TYR A 563 61.42 15.54 0.04
C TYR A 563 61.20 15.08 -1.40
N LYS A 564 62.28 14.89 -2.15
CA LYS A 564 62.20 14.38 -3.52
C LYS A 564 61.77 12.90 -3.56
N ILE A 565 62.22 12.11 -2.58
CA ILE A 565 61.84 10.72 -2.39
C ILE A 565 61.64 10.50 -0.90
N ALA A 566 60.62 9.74 -0.52
CA ALA A 566 60.42 9.34 0.87
C ALA A 566 59.93 7.90 0.94
N LYS A 567 60.35 7.19 1.99
CA LYS A 567 59.94 5.81 2.27
C LYS A 567 58.94 5.76 3.43
N PRO A 568 58.03 4.76 3.46
CA PRO A 568 57.14 4.60 4.61
C PRO A 568 57.91 4.47 5.92
N PHE A 569 57.32 4.94 7.02
CA PHE A 569 57.90 4.73 8.34
C PHE A 569 57.99 3.24 8.68
N PHE A 570 59.11 2.87 9.31
CA PHE A 570 59.29 1.56 9.93
C PHE A 570 59.69 1.78 11.39
N LYS A 571 58.80 1.40 12.32
CA LYS A 571 58.93 1.70 13.76
C LYS A 571 59.04 3.22 13.99
N GLU A 572 60.22 3.73 14.35
CA GLU A 572 60.42 5.12 14.77
C GLU A 572 61.05 6.05 13.71
N ILE A 573 61.42 5.52 12.53
CA ILE A 573 62.21 6.28 11.55
C ILE A 573 61.77 6.04 10.10
N ALA A 574 62.17 6.95 9.22
CA ALA A 574 62.00 6.85 7.78
C ALA A 574 63.23 7.34 7.02
N TYR A 575 63.37 6.86 5.79
CA TYR A 575 64.42 7.26 4.85
C TYR A 575 63.85 8.25 3.83
N VAL A 576 64.50 9.39 3.68
CA VAL A 576 64.08 10.45 2.75
C VAL A 576 65.25 10.97 1.95
N GLN A 577 64.98 11.48 0.75
CA GLN A 577 65.96 12.12 -0.12
C GLN A 577 65.60 13.59 -0.29
N THR A 578 66.55 14.49 -0.03
CA THR A 578 66.37 15.93 -0.26
C THR A 578 66.35 16.26 -1.76
N THR A 579 65.93 17.47 -2.12
CA THR A 579 66.01 17.98 -3.49
C THR A 579 67.45 18.05 -4.01
N MET A 580 68.42 18.24 -3.11
CA MET A 580 69.87 18.16 -3.38
C MET A 580 70.40 16.72 -3.51
N ARG A 581 69.52 15.72 -3.51
CA ARG A 581 69.82 14.27 -3.66
C ARG A 581 70.56 13.63 -2.47
N GLU A 582 70.52 14.24 -1.30
CA GLU A 582 71.11 13.70 -0.07
C GLU A 582 70.12 12.78 0.63
N TRP A 583 70.58 11.62 1.11
CA TRP A 583 69.75 10.69 1.86
C TRP A 583 69.84 10.96 3.37
N LEU A 584 68.69 11.12 4.01
CA LEU A 584 68.56 11.36 5.44
C LEU A 584 67.75 10.25 6.10
N VAL A 585 68.09 9.95 7.35
CA VAL A 585 67.24 9.22 8.28
C VAL A 585 66.55 10.24 9.17
N ILE A 586 65.23 10.24 9.18
CA ILE A 586 64.42 11.14 10.01
C ILE A 586 63.62 10.34 11.02
N ASP A 587 63.34 10.93 12.18
CA ASP A 587 62.33 10.40 13.10
C ASP A 587 60.91 10.87 12.75
N LYS A 588 59.91 10.41 13.53
CA LYS A 588 58.49 10.75 13.34
C LYS A 588 58.17 12.25 13.41
N THR A 589 59.06 13.07 13.97
CA THR A 589 58.91 14.53 14.02
C THR A 589 59.58 15.23 12.83
N GLY A 590 60.25 14.48 11.96
CA GLY A 590 61.04 15.02 10.85
C GLY A 590 62.46 15.42 11.25
N LYS A 591 62.86 15.22 12.51
CA LYS A 591 64.21 15.54 12.96
C LYS A 591 65.21 14.56 12.34
N VAL A 592 66.26 15.10 11.73
CA VAL A 592 67.35 14.31 11.14
C VAL A 592 68.12 13.58 12.23
N LYS A 593 68.18 12.26 12.13
CA LYS A 593 68.97 11.36 12.99
C LYS A 593 70.34 11.05 12.40
N ALA A 594 70.42 10.91 11.09
CA ALA A 594 71.66 10.60 10.38
C ALA A 594 71.59 11.03 8.91
N THR A 595 72.76 11.26 8.31
CA THR A 595 72.93 11.44 6.86
C THR A 595 73.62 10.22 6.29
N ILE A 596 73.14 9.72 5.15
CA ILE A 596 73.66 8.53 4.49
C ILE A 596 74.40 8.95 3.23
N PRO A 597 75.71 8.68 3.09
CA PRO A 597 76.49 8.97 1.89
C PRO A 597 76.18 7.97 0.76
N ALA A 598 74.92 7.89 0.35
CA ALA A 598 74.43 6.99 -0.68
C ALA A 598 74.07 7.75 -1.95
N LYS A 599 74.43 7.18 -3.10
CA LYS A 599 73.87 7.55 -4.41
C LYS A 599 72.44 7.01 -4.56
N GLN A 600 72.17 5.84 -3.99
CA GLN A 600 70.88 5.16 -4.08
C GLN A 600 70.61 4.26 -2.87
N LEU A 601 69.34 4.18 -2.46
CA LEU A 601 68.82 3.21 -1.47
C LEU A 601 67.78 2.29 -2.11
N THR A 602 67.85 1.00 -1.78
CA THR A 602 66.90 -0.03 -2.22
C THR A 602 66.45 -0.86 -1.01
N GLU A 603 65.14 -0.98 -0.84
CA GLU A 603 64.54 -1.84 0.19
C GLU A 603 64.80 -3.31 -0.09
N THR A 604 64.92 -4.12 0.96
CA THR A 604 64.98 -5.58 0.84
C THR A 604 63.62 -6.23 1.15
N MET A 605 63.45 -7.51 0.77
CA MET A 605 62.23 -8.28 1.09
C MET A 605 62.01 -8.47 2.61
N TYR A 606 63.02 -8.20 3.44
CA TYR A 606 62.90 -8.15 4.89
C TYR A 606 62.93 -6.69 5.33
N ASP A 607 61.87 -6.24 6.01
CA ASP A 607 61.63 -4.81 6.33
C ASP A 607 62.67 -4.16 7.27
N GLU A 608 63.73 -4.89 7.63
CA GLU A 608 64.71 -4.49 8.64
C GLU A 608 66.10 -4.15 8.10
N VAL A 609 66.31 -4.31 6.80
CA VAL A 609 67.61 -4.13 6.15
C VAL A 609 67.45 -3.43 4.80
N LEU A 610 68.32 -2.46 4.51
CA LEU A 610 68.37 -1.74 3.24
C LEU A 610 69.73 -1.95 2.55
N LEU A 611 69.69 -2.04 1.22
CA LEU A 611 70.89 -1.95 0.40
C LEU A 611 71.14 -0.49 0.04
N PHE A 612 72.40 -0.06 0.15
CA PHE A 612 72.79 1.27 -0.30
C PHE A 612 73.99 1.20 -1.24
N GLN A 613 73.91 1.95 -2.33
CA GLN A 613 75.06 2.21 -3.18
C GLN A 613 75.71 3.49 -2.68
N HIS A 614 76.95 3.39 -2.21
CA HIS A 614 77.75 4.53 -1.81
C HIS A 614 78.13 5.40 -3.03
N VAL A 615 78.49 6.66 -2.79
CA VAL A 615 78.90 7.60 -3.86
C VAL A 615 80.05 7.09 -4.75
N ASN A 616 80.88 6.18 -4.23
CA ASN A 616 81.95 5.51 -4.98
C ASN A 616 81.48 4.32 -5.86
N GLY A 617 80.18 4.11 -5.98
CA GLY A 617 79.57 3.04 -6.80
C GLY A 617 79.50 1.66 -6.13
N LYS A 618 80.08 1.47 -4.94
CA LYS A 618 80.07 0.20 -4.22
C LYS A 618 78.84 0.07 -3.34
N TRP A 619 78.36 -1.16 -3.19
CA TRP A 619 77.21 -1.52 -2.38
C TRP A 619 77.61 -1.93 -0.97
N GLY A 620 76.82 -1.44 -0.02
CA GLY A 620 76.82 -1.81 1.39
C GLY A 620 75.41 -2.15 1.87
N VAL A 621 75.30 -2.45 3.16
CA VAL A 621 74.05 -2.83 3.82
C VAL A 621 73.86 -1.99 5.07
N LEU A 622 72.66 -1.45 5.24
CA LEU A 622 72.22 -0.68 6.40
C LEU A 622 71.19 -1.51 7.18
N SER A 623 71.28 -1.46 8.51
CA SER A 623 70.17 -1.83 9.38
C SER A 623 69.07 -0.79 9.24
N TRP A 624 67.83 -1.19 9.55
CA TRP A 624 66.69 -0.28 9.61
C TRP A 624 66.99 0.99 10.41
N ASN A 625 67.78 0.92 11.49
CA ASN A 625 68.16 2.07 12.34
C ASN A 625 69.25 3.00 11.75
N GLY A 626 69.69 2.77 10.51
CA GLY A 626 70.73 3.55 9.85
C GLY A 626 72.16 3.09 10.16
N THR A 627 72.34 2.05 10.97
CA THR A 627 73.68 1.48 11.25
C THR A 627 74.21 0.76 10.01
N VAL A 628 75.44 1.05 9.60
CA VAL A 628 76.11 0.34 8.51
C VAL A 628 76.48 -1.07 8.98
N LEU A 629 75.66 -2.06 8.58
CA LEU A 629 75.90 -3.48 8.82
C LEU A 629 77.01 -4.04 7.92
N LEU A 630 77.12 -3.50 6.70
CA LEU A 630 78.16 -3.86 5.75
C LEU A 630 78.68 -2.61 5.05
N LYS A 631 79.97 -2.29 5.25
CA LYS A 631 80.61 -1.16 4.58
C LYS A 631 80.61 -1.35 3.06
N PRO A 632 80.51 -0.27 2.26
CA PRO A 632 80.46 -0.34 0.80
C PRO A 632 81.74 -0.91 0.19
N LYS A 633 81.72 -2.19 -0.18
CA LYS A 633 82.90 -2.89 -0.72
C LYS A 633 82.63 -3.62 -2.04
N TYR A 634 81.38 -3.92 -2.35
CA TYR A 634 81.01 -4.83 -3.42
C TYR A 634 80.49 -4.08 -4.64
N SER A 635 80.83 -4.50 -5.85
CA SER A 635 80.30 -3.87 -7.09
C SER A 635 78.82 -4.19 -7.30
N LYS A 636 78.35 -5.29 -6.72
CA LYS A 636 76.95 -5.71 -6.69
C LYS A 636 76.70 -6.56 -5.45
N ILE A 637 75.53 -6.39 -4.86
CA ILE A 637 75.00 -7.25 -3.80
C ILE A 637 73.76 -7.96 -4.36
N LEU A 638 73.75 -9.29 -4.28
CA LEU A 638 72.58 -10.13 -4.55
C LEU A 638 72.08 -10.71 -3.22
N TRP A 639 70.78 -10.71 -3.01
CA TRP A 639 70.16 -11.39 -1.87
C TRP A 639 69.65 -12.78 -2.26
N TYR A 640 69.46 -13.66 -1.28
CA TYR A 640 68.81 -14.96 -1.47
C TYR A 640 67.83 -15.21 -0.31
N SER A 641 66.57 -15.53 -0.63
CA SER A 641 65.57 -15.97 0.34
C SER A 641 65.53 -17.50 0.36
N GLY A 642 66.28 -18.11 1.28
CA GLY A 642 66.19 -19.54 1.58
C GLY A 642 65.79 -19.74 3.03
N TYR A 643 64.92 -20.71 3.31
CA TYR A 643 64.62 -21.15 4.67
C TYR A 643 65.91 -21.64 5.33
N VAL A 644 66.48 -20.81 6.20
CA VAL A 644 67.53 -21.20 7.14
C VAL A 644 66.98 -20.92 8.52
N SER A 645 66.96 -21.93 9.38
CA SER A 645 66.54 -21.81 10.77
C SER A 645 67.41 -20.77 11.50
N GLY A 646 66.82 -19.63 11.85
CA GLY A 646 67.41 -18.56 12.69
C GLY A 646 67.54 -17.18 12.02
N PRO A 647 67.74 -16.10 12.80
CA PRO A 647 67.74 -14.70 12.32
C PRO A 647 69.09 -14.33 11.68
N ARG A 648 69.41 -14.95 10.55
CA ARG A 648 70.67 -14.72 9.82
C ARG A 648 70.37 -14.32 8.38
N LEU A 649 70.62 -13.05 8.04
CA LEU A 649 70.56 -12.58 6.66
C LEU A 649 71.84 -13.04 5.91
N LYS A 650 71.69 -13.81 4.83
CA LYS A 650 72.80 -14.17 3.94
C LYS A 650 72.79 -13.24 2.72
N VAL A 651 73.91 -12.56 2.50
CA VAL A 651 74.10 -11.64 1.38
C VAL A 651 75.26 -12.12 0.50
N TRP A 652 75.07 -12.11 -0.82
CA TRP A 652 76.12 -12.42 -1.79
C TRP A 652 76.73 -11.11 -2.28
N GLY A 653 78.04 -10.92 -2.09
CA GLY A 653 78.76 -9.76 -2.61
C GLY A 653 79.74 -10.14 -3.71
N PHE A 654 79.79 -9.36 -4.79
CA PHE A 654 80.83 -9.48 -5.82
C PHE A 654 82.04 -8.60 -5.48
N PRO A 655 83.19 -9.17 -5.07
CA PRO A 655 84.43 -8.42 -4.95
C PRO A 655 84.99 -8.10 -6.35
N TYR A 656 85.33 -6.84 -6.58
CA TYR A 656 85.74 -6.29 -7.90
C TYR A 656 86.96 -6.97 -8.55
N LYS A 657 87.74 -7.79 -7.83
CA LYS A 657 89.02 -8.34 -8.32
C LYS A 657 89.09 -9.85 -8.51
N GLU A 658 88.09 -10.66 -8.13
CA GLU A 658 88.31 -12.12 -8.02
C GLU A 658 87.29 -13.04 -8.70
N HIS A 659 86.20 -12.56 -9.32
CA HIS A 659 85.14 -13.43 -9.89
C HIS A 659 84.68 -14.58 -8.96
N LYS A 660 84.86 -14.43 -7.64
CA LYS A 660 84.50 -15.41 -6.60
C LYS A 660 83.39 -14.83 -5.73
N PHE A 661 82.37 -15.63 -5.46
CA PHE A 661 81.30 -15.25 -4.53
C PHE A 661 81.82 -15.24 -3.10
N LYS A 662 81.58 -14.15 -2.36
CA LYS A 662 81.85 -14.11 -0.92
C LYS A 662 80.54 -14.10 -0.15
N PHE A 663 80.34 -15.14 0.65
CA PHE A 663 79.23 -15.21 1.60
C PHE A 663 79.50 -14.27 2.76
N VAL A 664 78.55 -13.37 3.02
CA VAL A 664 78.53 -12.56 4.22
C VAL A 664 77.25 -12.89 4.98
N THR A 665 77.40 -13.50 6.16
CA THR A 665 76.31 -13.66 7.11
C THR A 665 76.27 -12.43 7.99
N LEU A 666 75.18 -11.66 7.89
CA LEU A 666 74.94 -10.53 8.77
C LEU A 666 74.14 -11.03 9.96
N LYS A 667 74.65 -10.79 11.18
CA LYS A 667 73.83 -10.90 12.39
C LYS A 667 72.89 -9.70 12.40
N THR A 668 71.65 -9.91 11.99
CA THR A 668 70.56 -8.98 12.31
C THR A 668 70.30 -9.19 13.81
N GLY A 669 70.57 -8.18 14.63
CA GLY A 669 70.34 -8.27 16.07
C GLY A 669 68.85 -8.43 16.34
N PHE A 670 68.45 -9.68 16.57
CA PHE A 670 67.21 -10.09 17.20
C PHE A 670 67.55 -10.74 18.52
#